data_AF-A0A094ZLZ3-F1
#
_entry.id   AF-A0A094ZLZ3-F1
#
_cell.length_a   1.000
_cell.length_b   1.000
_cell.length_c   1.000
_cell.angle_alpha   90.00
_cell.angle_beta   90.00
_cell.angle_gamma   90.00
#
_symmetry.space_group_name_H-M   'P 1'
#
loop_
_entity.id
_entity.type
_entity.pdbx_description
1 polymer ?
#
loop_
_entity_poly.entity_id
_entity_poly.type
_entity_poly.pdbx_seq_one_letter_code
_entity_poly.pdbx_strand_id
1 'polypeptide(L)'
;MHLNLLSQNCEVCPSGTYSTGDMLEVTKWDAMPDFLTSDTTYGSLTNEKCNLTGWSPQGKHLVGKTTGSCTVILSMKVHNLKPGTITFTYQVEEYGALAFFIIRNERCTQLPGGSFLLGLTGSYAYETVTFSVPVGHNILQWYLLVENVYIQQLYGLKDPELHIKEIRLTGTPPVTVCTPCAAGSFGPREKADRCELCPRNTYSAEGAESCKSCPADQYSGNGSSSCSPRPPCKKDDYTSYWTSCDQQQMTQRKWKWIEPKICDENSGVSLPQPESPVDCHKCPTGTFPLDGNTCELCSVGMKKHLSNLETCVTCPTNEVPMYGLRFDNWYRMPSILKLDCYNFFGTKCNTWERDLTLLRGGVGMHSDELATLELSIKDGFITASIIDSTDEYSFYFQPPISNTFVRIEFQLDCVGRCQFSMKQLLSNSDINEEEENNTQVFVAGNEKMIAIWGGSSNRRNFTYHIKDASEVTFKWIFEKPSSPIHIQDHVNIYQIEVTNVKNDNIIGCQTCVQGIVNGKCKTCPSGLYYSVQYDEINKTNIINCTKCPNNSIVVGDASSLHTVTEACHLCEPGTIAVNHSICVTDTQPITASGFQYNLTDVIDRWSSCVDLCEFDVSIYEELTMIVNYGKVTADVTQ
;
A
#
# COMPACT_ATOMS: atom_id res chain seq x y z
N MET A 1 -0.42 23.65 31.51
CA MET A 1 -0.52 24.37 32.80
C MET A 1 0.03 23.43 33.86
N HIS A 2 0.77 23.94 34.84
CA HIS A 2 1.38 23.13 35.88
C HIS A 2 0.79 23.47 37.25
N LEU A 3 0.84 22.53 38.20
CA LEU A 3 0.41 22.77 39.58
C LEU A 3 1.56 23.37 40.39
N ASN A 4 1.42 24.63 40.80
CA ASN A 4 2.38 25.25 41.71
C ASN A 4 2.09 24.81 43.15
N LEU A 5 3.00 24.04 43.75
CA LEU A 5 2.83 23.45 45.07
C LEU A 5 2.77 24.49 46.22
N LEU A 6 3.31 25.69 46.00
CA LEU A 6 3.31 26.76 47.00
C LEU A 6 1.99 27.55 46.97
N SER A 7 1.51 27.88 45.77
CA SER A 7 0.27 28.64 45.59
C SER A 7 -0.99 27.75 45.58
N GLN A 8 -0.82 26.43 45.44
CA GLN A 8 -1.88 25.43 45.24
C GLN A 8 -2.80 25.73 44.05
N ASN A 9 -2.34 26.55 43.11
CA ASN A 9 -3.08 26.95 41.92
C ASN A 9 -2.41 26.44 40.64
N CYS A 10 -3.21 26.25 39.59
CA CYS A 10 -2.71 25.91 38.26
C CYS A 10 -2.18 27.17 37.57
N GLU A 11 -0.90 27.18 37.24
CA GLU A 11 -0.22 28.29 36.57
C GLU A 11 0.09 27.95 35.10
N VAL A 12 0.11 28.99 34.25
CA VAL A 12 0.35 28.84 32.81
C VAL A 12 1.85 28.58 32.57
N CYS A 13 2.16 27.68 31.64
CA CYS A 13 3.55 27.47 31.23
C CYS A 13 3.98 28.59 30.28
N PRO A 14 5.14 29.22 30.53
CA PRO A 14 5.68 30.26 29.65
C PRO A 14 6.07 29.69 28.27
N SER A 15 6.27 30.58 27.30
CA SER A 15 6.84 30.22 26.00
C SER A 15 8.20 29.50 26.16
N GLY A 16 8.54 28.65 25.19
CA GLY A 16 9.72 27.77 25.25
C GLY A 16 9.57 26.55 26.17
N THR A 17 8.48 26.46 26.93
CA THR A 17 8.15 25.29 27.76
C THR A 17 6.78 24.72 27.39
N TYR A 18 6.57 23.45 27.67
CA TYR A 18 5.29 22.78 27.48
C TYR A 18 4.87 22.04 28.73
N SER A 19 3.58 21.75 28.83
CA SER A 19 3.03 20.91 29.87
C SER A 19 1.84 20.16 29.34
N THR A 20 1.93 18.84 29.47
CA THR A 20 0.90 17.87 29.14
C THR A 20 -0.22 17.82 30.19
N GLY A 21 -0.15 18.64 31.25
CA GLY A 21 -1.18 18.70 32.30
C GLY A 21 -1.27 17.41 33.11
N ASP A 22 -2.43 16.76 33.05
CA ASP A 22 -2.76 15.46 33.64
C ASP A 22 -2.53 14.28 32.67
N MET A 23 -1.65 14.48 31.70
CA MET A 23 -1.26 13.49 30.72
C MET A 23 0.25 13.23 30.81
N LEU A 24 0.65 11.97 30.80
CA LEU A 24 2.02 11.53 30.58
C LEU A 24 2.19 11.22 29.10
N GLU A 25 3.22 11.76 28.46
CA GLU A 25 3.55 11.48 27.06
C GLU A 25 5.04 11.09 26.92
N VAL A 26 5.29 10.02 26.18
CA VAL A 26 6.61 9.48 25.86
C VAL A 26 6.72 9.34 24.35
N THR A 27 7.56 10.16 23.73
CA THR A 27 7.76 10.20 22.26
C THR A 27 9.24 10.14 21.86
N LYS A 28 10.14 10.19 22.84
CA LYS A 28 11.59 10.07 22.66
C LYS A 28 12.14 8.95 23.54
N TRP A 29 13.04 8.17 22.97
CA TRP A 29 13.58 6.96 23.54
C TRP A 29 15.11 7.01 23.52
N ASP A 30 15.69 8.10 24.03
CA ASP A 30 17.16 8.24 24.12
C ASP A 30 17.75 7.34 25.21
N ALA A 31 16.99 7.13 26.30
CA ALA A 31 17.26 6.18 27.36
C ALA A 31 15.94 5.54 27.84
N MET A 32 16.03 4.44 28.58
CA MET A 32 14.85 3.83 29.22
C MET A 32 14.33 4.75 30.32
N PRO A 33 13.07 5.21 30.28
CA PRO A 33 12.51 6.04 31.35
C PRO A 33 12.40 5.28 32.67
N ASP A 34 12.63 5.96 33.80
CA ASP A 34 12.67 5.34 35.14
C ASP A 34 11.36 4.64 35.57
N PHE A 35 10.23 5.03 34.98
CA PHE A 35 8.92 4.43 35.26
C PHE A 35 8.62 3.17 34.44
N LEU A 36 9.52 2.78 33.53
CA LEU A 36 9.44 1.58 32.70
C LEU A 36 10.47 0.54 33.14
N THR A 37 10.06 -0.72 33.20
CA THR A 37 10.94 -1.86 33.50
C THR A 37 10.86 -2.93 32.42
N SER A 38 12.02 -3.45 32.01
CA SER A 38 12.14 -4.57 31.08
C SER A 38 12.38 -5.85 31.85
N ASP A 39 11.44 -6.78 31.78
CA ASP A 39 11.50 -8.09 32.40
C ASP A 39 11.58 -9.19 31.32
N THR A 40 12.09 -10.36 31.69
CA THR A 40 12.18 -11.53 30.81
C THR A 40 11.80 -12.79 31.57
N THR A 41 10.95 -13.62 30.97
CA THR A 41 10.52 -14.91 31.51
C THR A 41 10.75 -16.02 30.50
N TYR A 42 10.83 -17.28 30.95
CA TYR A 42 11.10 -18.44 30.09
C TYR A 42 10.15 -19.60 30.43
N GLY A 43 9.71 -20.35 29.41
CA GLY A 43 8.67 -21.37 29.55
C GLY A 43 9.16 -22.81 29.80
N SER A 44 10.47 -23.11 29.76
CA SER A 44 10.99 -24.49 29.71
C SER A 44 12.02 -24.84 30.81
N LEU A 45 12.09 -26.14 31.14
CA LEU A 45 12.99 -26.82 32.11
C LEU A 45 14.47 -26.87 31.66
N THR A 46 14.81 -26.27 30.52
CA THR A 46 16.19 -26.17 30.03
C THR A 46 16.68 -24.74 30.23
N ASN A 47 17.87 -24.57 30.80
CA ASN A 47 18.52 -23.27 31.03
C ASN A 47 18.94 -22.61 29.69
N GLU A 48 17.97 -22.29 28.83
CA GLU A 48 18.20 -21.39 27.70
C GLU A 48 18.46 -19.99 28.26
N LYS A 49 19.66 -19.47 28.01
CA LYS A 49 20.02 -18.11 28.42
C LYS A 49 19.35 -17.13 27.44
N CYS A 50 18.27 -16.48 27.87
CA CYS A 50 17.57 -15.40 27.16
C CYS A 50 18.42 -14.09 27.08
N ASN A 51 19.70 -14.19 26.71
CA ASN A 51 20.66 -13.08 26.79
C ASN A 51 20.44 -12.00 25.74
N LEU A 52 19.71 -12.31 24.66
CA LEU A 52 19.41 -11.38 23.56
C LEU A 52 17.96 -10.87 23.59
N THR A 53 17.17 -11.27 24.59
CA THR A 53 15.80 -10.80 24.76
C THR A 53 15.75 -9.61 25.72
N GLY A 54 14.94 -8.61 25.39
CA GLY A 54 14.80 -7.43 26.23
C GLY A 54 14.28 -6.23 25.46
N TRP A 55 13.96 -5.18 26.21
CA TRP A 55 13.61 -3.89 25.66
C TRP A 55 14.82 -2.98 25.58
N SER A 56 15.02 -2.35 24.42
CA SER A 56 16.13 -1.44 24.17
C SER A 56 15.65 -0.12 23.54
N PRO A 57 16.11 1.04 24.04
CA PRO A 57 15.84 2.34 23.42
C PRO A 57 16.64 2.52 22.11
N GLN A 58 15.98 3.00 21.05
CA GLN A 58 16.59 3.26 19.74
C GLN A 58 16.47 4.74 19.31
N GLY A 59 16.30 5.67 20.26
CA GLY A 59 16.11 7.10 20.04
C GLY A 59 14.69 7.46 19.58
N LYS A 60 14.24 6.90 18.46
CA LYS A 60 12.91 7.20 17.87
C LYS A 60 11.79 6.25 18.31
N HIS A 61 12.12 5.07 18.82
CA HIS A 61 11.17 4.06 19.28
C HIS A 61 11.88 3.13 20.29
N LEU A 62 11.09 2.40 21.07
CA LEU A 62 11.53 1.35 21.97
C LEU A 62 11.35 -0.02 21.28
N VAL A 63 12.36 -0.87 21.29
CA VAL A 63 12.31 -2.20 20.64
C VAL A 63 12.36 -3.30 21.67
N GLY A 64 11.33 -4.14 21.71
CA GLY A 64 11.28 -5.39 22.45
C GLY A 64 11.66 -6.55 21.53
N LYS A 65 12.76 -7.24 21.84
CA LYS A 65 13.22 -8.42 21.11
C LYS A 65 12.98 -9.68 21.92
N THR A 66 12.53 -10.73 21.26
CA THR A 66 12.44 -12.06 21.87
C THR A 66 13.10 -13.12 20.99
N THR A 67 13.58 -14.19 21.61
CA THR A 67 14.28 -15.31 20.95
C THR A 67 13.78 -16.63 21.54
N GLY A 68 13.50 -17.63 20.70
CA GLY A 68 13.19 -18.98 21.16
C GLY A 68 11.97 -19.06 22.10
N SER A 69 12.12 -19.76 23.24
CA SER A 69 11.06 -19.98 24.24
C SER A 69 10.94 -18.87 25.31
N CYS A 70 11.59 -17.72 25.07
CA CYS A 70 11.60 -16.59 25.98
C CYS A 70 10.40 -15.65 25.72
N THR A 71 9.92 -15.02 26.78
CA THR A 71 8.89 -13.98 26.75
C THR A 71 9.51 -12.70 27.29
N VAL A 72 9.38 -11.61 26.54
CA VAL A 72 9.83 -10.28 26.98
C VAL A 72 8.64 -9.45 27.42
N ILE A 73 8.78 -8.75 28.55
CA ILE A 73 7.71 -8.00 29.20
C ILE A 73 8.21 -6.57 29.46
N LEU A 74 7.45 -5.57 29.01
CA LEU A 74 7.63 -4.18 29.44
C LEU A 74 6.56 -3.87 30.47
N SER A 75 6.93 -3.36 31.64
CA SER A 75 5.97 -3.01 32.70
C SER A 75 6.04 -1.52 33.02
N MET A 76 4.88 -0.89 33.16
CA MET A 76 4.72 0.50 33.58
C MET A 76 3.81 0.58 34.80
N LYS A 77 4.29 1.17 35.90
CA LYS A 77 3.49 1.40 37.11
C LYS A 77 2.92 2.81 37.07
N VAL A 78 1.60 2.93 37.19
CA VAL A 78 0.90 4.21 37.05
C VAL A 78 -0.08 4.44 38.20
N HIS A 79 -0.34 5.70 38.51
CA HIS A 79 -1.32 6.11 39.51
C HIS A 79 -2.24 7.17 38.91
N ASN A 80 -3.45 6.78 38.53
CA ASN A 80 -4.41 7.69 37.91
C ASN A 80 -5.29 8.34 38.99
N LEU A 81 -5.31 9.68 39.06
CA LEU A 81 -6.17 10.43 40.00
C LEU A 81 -7.64 10.49 39.54
N LYS A 82 -7.86 10.33 38.23
CA LYS A 82 -9.18 10.28 37.60
C LYS A 82 -9.19 9.23 36.47
N PRO A 83 -10.37 8.78 36.01
CA PRO A 83 -10.44 7.86 34.89
C PRO A 83 -9.69 8.44 33.69
N GLY A 84 -8.87 7.61 33.05
CA GLY A 84 -8.04 8.03 31.93
C GLY A 84 -7.98 6.96 30.86
N THR A 85 -7.10 7.20 29.89
CA THR A 85 -6.86 6.32 28.76
C THR A 85 -5.37 6.22 28.51
N ILE A 86 -4.91 5.03 28.13
CA ILE A 86 -3.59 4.82 27.55
C ILE A 86 -3.73 4.66 26.05
N THR A 87 -2.99 5.46 25.30
CA THR A 87 -2.85 5.40 23.85
C THR A 87 -1.39 5.10 23.54
N PHE A 88 -1.10 4.13 22.68
CA PHE A 88 0.27 3.93 22.22
C PHE A 88 0.31 3.48 20.77
N THR A 89 1.40 3.83 20.11
CA THR A 89 1.67 3.45 18.73
C THR A 89 2.68 2.33 18.70
N TYR A 90 2.33 1.23 18.06
CA TYR A 90 3.16 0.04 18.01
C TYR A 90 3.31 -0.51 16.58
N GLN A 91 4.31 -1.36 16.40
CA GLN A 91 4.53 -2.12 15.17
C GLN A 91 4.97 -3.54 15.54
N VAL A 92 4.43 -4.54 14.85
CA VAL A 92 4.82 -5.95 14.96
C VAL A 92 5.24 -6.45 13.59
N GLU A 93 6.50 -6.83 13.45
CA GLU A 93 7.14 -7.04 12.15
C GLU A 93 6.86 -8.40 11.49
N GLU A 94 6.46 -9.45 12.21
CA GLU A 94 6.60 -10.83 11.70
C GLU A 94 5.53 -11.84 12.16
N TYR A 95 5.34 -12.89 11.34
CA TYR A 95 4.46 -14.03 11.63
C TYR A 95 5.12 -15.02 12.62
N GLY A 96 4.38 -15.41 13.66
CA GLY A 96 4.80 -16.46 14.61
C GLY A 96 5.03 -15.99 16.06
N ALA A 97 4.86 -14.70 16.34
CA ALA A 97 4.84 -14.14 17.69
C ALA A 97 3.45 -13.63 18.06
N LEU A 98 3.13 -13.71 19.35
CA LEU A 98 1.94 -13.11 19.94
C LEU A 98 2.37 -11.92 20.79
N ALA A 99 1.77 -10.77 20.51
CA ALA A 99 1.96 -9.55 21.28
C ALA A 99 0.68 -9.22 22.04
N PHE A 100 0.78 -9.00 23.35
CA PHE A 100 -0.37 -8.65 24.19
C PHE A 100 -0.12 -7.35 24.94
N PHE A 101 -1.20 -6.62 25.18
CA PHE A 101 -1.23 -5.53 26.14
C PHE A 101 -2.20 -5.86 27.28
N ILE A 102 -1.74 -5.77 28.52
CA ILE A 102 -2.50 -6.17 29.71
C ILE A 102 -2.52 -5.04 30.74
N ILE A 103 -3.69 -4.78 31.31
CA ILE A 103 -3.93 -3.86 32.42
C ILE A 103 -4.25 -4.67 33.67
N ARG A 104 -3.44 -4.52 34.71
CA ARG A 104 -3.64 -5.13 36.04
C ARG A 104 -3.82 -4.05 37.10
N ASN A 105 -4.50 -4.40 38.18
CA ASN A 105 -4.52 -3.55 39.37
C ASN A 105 -3.29 -3.78 40.27
N GLU A 106 -3.18 -3.00 41.35
CA GLU A 106 -2.10 -3.07 42.34
C GLU A 106 -1.89 -4.44 43.02
N ARG A 107 -2.88 -5.34 42.97
CA ARG A 107 -2.79 -6.71 43.52
C ARG A 107 -2.41 -7.74 42.45
N CYS A 108 -1.96 -7.30 41.28
CA CYS A 108 -1.63 -8.13 40.11
C CYS A 108 -2.80 -8.96 39.56
N THR A 109 -4.04 -8.70 39.99
CA THR A 109 -5.23 -9.37 39.45
C THR A 109 -5.62 -8.71 38.14
N GLN A 110 -5.86 -9.54 37.12
CA GLN A 110 -6.27 -9.09 35.79
C GLN A 110 -7.70 -8.53 35.87
N LEU A 111 -7.93 -7.36 35.27
CA LEU A 111 -9.25 -6.78 35.16
C LEU A 111 -10.07 -7.51 34.07
N PRO A 112 -11.38 -7.71 34.23
CA PRO A 112 -12.24 -8.25 33.17
C PRO A 112 -12.13 -7.39 31.91
N GLY A 113 -11.80 -8.00 30.76
CA GLY A 113 -11.55 -7.27 29.51
C GLY A 113 -10.26 -6.43 29.48
N GLY A 114 -9.34 -6.63 30.44
CA GLY A 114 -8.07 -5.90 30.52
C GLY A 114 -6.90 -6.57 29.79
N SER A 115 -7.15 -7.48 28.85
CA SER A 115 -6.11 -8.12 28.03
C SER A 115 -6.49 -7.98 26.56
N PHE A 116 -5.54 -7.49 25.76
CA PHE A 116 -5.76 -7.13 24.38
C PHE A 116 -4.66 -7.76 23.53
N LEU A 117 -5.05 -8.47 22.48
CA LEU A 117 -4.11 -8.95 21.47
C LEU A 117 -3.76 -7.78 20.56
N LEU A 118 -2.46 -7.58 20.34
CA LEU A 118 -1.95 -6.58 19.39
C LEU A 118 -1.85 -7.24 18.02
N GLY A 119 -2.45 -6.60 17.01
CA GLY A 119 -2.49 -7.08 15.64
C GLY A 119 -1.13 -7.06 14.96
N LEU A 120 -0.96 -7.91 13.96
CA LEU A 120 0.21 -7.85 13.08
C LEU A 120 0.04 -6.64 12.15
N THR A 121 0.96 -5.68 12.26
CA THR A 121 0.93 -4.47 11.45
C THR A 121 1.79 -4.61 10.19
N GLY A 122 2.83 -5.46 10.24
CA GLY A 122 3.81 -5.62 9.18
C GLY A 122 4.99 -4.67 9.33
N SER A 123 6.02 -4.83 8.48
CA SER A 123 7.22 -3.99 8.55
C SER A 123 6.90 -2.53 8.20
N TYR A 124 7.29 -1.60 9.07
CA TYR A 124 7.16 -0.15 8.95
C TYR A 124 5.74 0.43 8.94
N ALA A 125 4.73 -0.40 9.21
CA ALA A 125 3.36 0.04 9.45
C ALA A 125 3.13 0.13 10.96
N TYR A 126 2.90 1.36 11.45
CA TYR A 126 2.58 1.61 12.85
C TYR A 126 1.07 1.73 13.02
N GLU A 127 0.54 1.10 14.05
CA GLU A 127 -0.86 1.21 14.45
C GLU A 127 -0.97 1.86 15.82
N THR A 128 -2.01 2.67 16.02
CA THR A 128 -2.27 3.35 17.30
C THR A 128 -3.50 2.76 17.95
N VAL A 129 -3.34 2.29 19.19
CA VAL A 129 -4.41 1.67 19.98
C VAL A 129 -4.64 2.44 21.27
N THR A 130 -5.89 2.42 21.74
CA THR A 130 -6.33 3.16 22.92
C THR A 130 -7.16 2.28 23.85
N PHE A 131 -6.83 2.31 25.15
CA PHE A 131 -7.51 1.53 26.18
C PHE A 131 -7.84 2.39 27.41
N SER A 132 -8.95 2.10 28.09
CA SER A 132 -9.35 2.80 29.31
C SER A 132 -8.55 2.33 30.53
N VAL A 133 -8.07 3.28 31.34
CA VAL A 133 -7.32 3.02 32.58
C VAL A 133 -8.13 3.54 33.77
N PRO A 134 -8.45 2.69 34.76
CA PRO A 134 -9.27 3.08 35.91
C PRO A 134 -8.48 3.95 36.91
N VAL A 135 -9.22 4.60 37.81
CA VAL A 135 -8.65 5.38 38.92
C VAL A 135 -7.84 4.47 39.85
N GLY A 136 -6.73 4.98 40.38
CA GLY A 136 -5.88 4.31 41.35
C GLY A 136 -4.61 3.73 40.75
N HIS A 137 -4.00 2.79 41.48
CA HIS A 137 -2.74 2.16 41.09
C HIS A 137 -2.98 1.03 40.09
N ASN A 138 -2.35 1.15 38.91
CA ASN A 138 -2.43 0.16 37.85
C ASN A 138 -1.02 -0.22 37.37
N ILE A 139 -0.92 -1.43 36.81
CA ILE A 139 0.28 -1.94 36.16
C ILE A 139 -0.09 -2.25 34.71
N LEU A 140 0.54 -1.56 33.78
CA LEU A 140 0.33 -1.71 32.33
C LEU A 140 1.50 -2.51 31.77
N GLN A 141 1.22 -3.55 30.98
CA GLN A 141 2.25 -4.48 30.53
C GLN A 141 2.14 -4.82 29.06
N TRP A 142 3.25 -4.75 28.34
CA TRP A 142 3.39 -5.24 26.97
C TRP A 142 4.14 -6.55 26.97
N TYR A 143 3.56 -7.58 26.37
CA TYR A 143 4.13 -8.90 26.24
C TYR A 143 4.47 -9.17 24.79
N LEU A 144 5.60 -9.83 24.56
CA LEU A 144 5.94 -10.43 23.27
C LEU A 144 6.51 -11.83 23.54
N LEU A 145 5.86 -12.85 22.95
CA LEU A 145 6.24 -14.26 23.10
C LEU A 145 6.16 -14.99 21.75
N VAL A 146 6.94 -16.05 21.61
CA VAL A 146 6.94 -16.93 20.43
C VAL A 146 6.19 -18.21 20.78
N GLU A 147 5.19 -18.57 19.99
CA GLU A 147 4.39 -19.77 20.25
C GLU A 147 4.96 -21.02 19.56
N ASN A 148 5.59 -20.87 18.39
CA ASN A 148 6.08 -22.01 17.60
C ASN A 148 7.52 -21.82 17.08
N VAL A 149 8.47 -22.10 17.97
CA VAL A 149 9.93 -22.07 17.69
C VAL A 149 10.31 -22.99 16.51
N TYR A 150 9.55 -24.06 16.28
CA TYR A 150 9.81 -25.05 15.23
C TYR A 150 9.60 -24.47 13.82
N ILE A 151 8.56 -23.64 13.65
CA ILE A 151 8.26 -22.97 12.36
C ILE A 151 9.34 -21.94 12.02
N GLN A 152 9.81 -21.16 13.00
CA GLN A 152 10.88 -20.17 12.77
C GLN A 152 12.17 -20.82 12.26
N GLN A 153 12.56 -21.96 12.85
CA GLN A 153 13.77 -22.70 12.45
C GLN A 153 13.63 -23.36 11.07
N LEU A 154 12.45 -23.88 10.72
CA LEU A 154 12.19 -24.55 9.44
C LEU A 154 12.22 -23.58 8.25
N TYR A 155 11.72 -22.36 8.42
CA TYR A 155 11.59 -21.37 7.35
C TYR A 155 12.64 -20.26 7.38
N GLY A 156 13.55 -20.26 8.36
CA GLY A 156 14.61 -19.26 8.49
C GLY A 156 14.06 -17.84 8.70
N LEU A 157 12.94 -17.73 9.42
CA LEU A 157 12.31 -16.45 9.77
C LEU A 157 13.18 -15.68 10.77
N LYS A 158 13.07 -14.35 10.78
CA LYS A 158 13.80 -13.51 11.73
C LYS A 158 13.21 -13.63 13.14
N ASP A 159 13.97 -13.16 14.12
CA ASP A 159 13.48 -13.03 15.49
C ASP A 159 12.42 -11.91 15.54
N PRO A 160 11.26 -12.15 16.16
CA PRO A 160 10.16 -11.20 16.14
C PRO A 160 10.45 -10.02 17.07
N GLU A 161 10.01 -8.84 16.62
CA GLU A 161 10.21 -7.58 17.32
C GLU A 161 8.88 -6.83 17.51
N LEU A 162 8.72 -6.24 18.69
CA LEU A 162 7.64 -5.30 19.02
C LEU A 162 8.24 -3.92 19.20
N HIS A 163 7.84 -2.96 18.37
CA HIS A 163 8.32 -1.59 18.45
C HIS A 163 7.24 -0.70 19.06
N ILE A 164 7.58 0.15 20.02
CA ILE A 164 6.68 1.16 20.60
C ILE A 164 7.24 2.54 20.27
N LYS A 165 6.47 3.33 19.53
CA LYS A 165 6.89 4.65 19.03
C LYS A 165 6.49 5.77 20.00
N GLU A 166 5.24 5.78 20.42
CA GLU A 166 4.72 6.76 21.38
C GLU A 166 3.82 6.10 22.42
N ILE A 167 3.83 6.63 23.64
CA ILE A 167 2.91 6.27 24.73
C ILE A 167 2.30 7.57 25.27
N ARG A 168 0.99 7.64 25.37
CA ARG A 168 0.21 8.72 25.99
C ARG A 168 -0.71 8.12 27.04
N LEU A 169 -0.69 8.65 28.26
CA LEU A 169 -1.55 8.22 29.35
C LEU A 169 -2.23 9.44 29.96
N THR A 170 -3.56 9.48 29.96
CA THR A 170 -4.35 10.55 30.59
C THR A 170 -4.79 10.15 32.01
N GLY A 171 -5.18 11.15 32.81
CA GLY A 171 -5.64 10.95 34.19
C GLY A 171 -4.51 10.82 35.21
N THR A 172 -3.26 11.08 34.82
CA THR A 172 -2.10 11.08 35.70
C THR A 172 -2.12 12.32 36.62
N PRO A 173 -1.32 12.34 37.71
CA PRO A 173 -1.19 13.53 38.53
C PRO A 173 -0.70 14.71 37.66
N PRO A 174 -1.17 15.94 37.92
CA PRO A 174 -0.75 17.10 37.17
C PRO A 174 0.75 17.33 37.33
N VAL A 175 1.43 17.67 36.25
CA VAL A 175 2.85 18.04 36.31
C VAL A 175 3.05 19.26 37.21
N THR A 176 4.08 19.20 38.06
CA THR A 176 4.41 20.26 39.02
C THR A 176 5.40 21.28 38.48
N VAL A 177 6.00 21.01 37.32
CA VAL A 177 6.97 21.88 36.63
C VAL A 177 6.74 21.76 35.12
N CYS A 178 6.86 22.87 34.39
CA CYS A 178 6.82 22.85 32.93
C CYS A 178 8.14 22.31 32.36
N THR A 179 8.06 21.48 31.33
CA THR A 179 9.26 20.90 30.70
C THR A 179 9.77 21.85 29.62
N PRO A 180 11.06 22.19 29.57
CA PRO A 180 11.61 22.98 28.47
C PRO A 180 11.52 22.20 27.15
N CYS A 181 11.28 22.91 26.04
CA CYS A 181 11.33 22.29 24.73
C CYS A 181 12.74 21.77 24.45
N ALA A 182 12.87 20.52 24.03
CA ALA A 182 14.18 19.95 23.70
C ALA A 182 14.88 20.76 22.59
N ALA A 183 16.22 20.70 22.55
CA ALA A 183 16.97 21.32 21.45
C ALA A 183 16.49 20.78 20.09
N GLY A 184 16.32 21.68 19.12
CA GLY A 184 15.70 21.39 17.83
C GLY A 184 14.18 21.53 17.78
N SER A 185 13.50 21.80 18.90
CA SER A 185 12.10 22.24 18.93
C SER A 185 11.93 23.60 19.60
N PHE A 186 10.76 24.22 19.44
CA PHE A 186 10.42 25.51 20.03
C PHE A 186 8.97 25.56 20.50
N GLY A 187 8.71 26.37 21.51
CA GLY A 187 7.38 26.62 22.07
C GLY A 187 6.96 28.07 21.82
N PRO A 188 6.26 28.39 20.72
CA PRO A 188 6.02 29.78 20.31
C PRO A 188 4.97 30.51 21.16
N ARG A 189 4.19 29.78 21.97
CA ARG A 189 3.04 30.31 22.70
C ARG A 189 3.07 29.87 24.15
N GLU A 190 2.55 30.72 25.03
CA GLU A 190 2.21 30.32 26.39
C GLU A 190 1.13 29.23 26.37
N LYS A 191 1.08 28.41 27.43
CA LYS A 191 0.13 27.28 27.55
C LYS A 191 0.29 26.22 26.45
N ALA A 192 1.49 26.05 25.91
CA ALA A 192 1.79 24.98 24.97
C ALA A 192 1.57 23.60 25.62
N ASP A 193 0.85 22.72 24.92
CA ASP A 193 0.67 21.31 25.23
C ASP A 193 1.79 20.44 24.62
N ARG A 194 2.42 20.91 23.54
CA ARG A 194 3.59 20.30 22.89
C ARG A 194 4.52 21.34 22.27
N CYS A 195 5.76 20.95 21.99
CA CYS A 195 6.73 21.77 21.25
C CYS A 195 6.65 21.48 19.73
N GLU A 196 6.89 22.50 18.92
CA GLU A 196 6.94 22.41 17.46
C GLU A 196 8.38 22.15 17.00
N LEU A 197 8.60 21.29 15.99
CA LEU A 197 9.95 21.04 15.47
C LEU A 197 10.45 22.23 14.65
N CYS A 198 11.76 22.53 14.75
CA CYS A 198 12.36 23.54 13.90
C CYS A 198 12.36 23.09 12.43
N PRO A 199 11.91 23.96 11.50
CA PRO A 199 11.94 23.64 10.07
C PRO A 199 13.38 23.57 9.53
N ARG A 200 13.54 23.01 8.33
CA ARG A 200 14.85 22.93 7.63
C ARG A 200 15.55 24.29 7.57
N ASN A 201 16.88 24.26 7.59
CA ASN A 201 17.75 25.45 7.66
C ASN A 201 17.51 26.33 8.89
N THR A 202 16.89 25.79 9.94
CA THR A 202 16.81 26.44 11.24
C THR A 202 17.22 25.49 12.37
N TYR A 203 17.59 26.05 13.52
CA TYR A 203 17.98 25.31 14.71
C TYR A 203 17.51 26.02 15.98
N SER A 204 17.41 25.27 17.07
CA SER A 204 17.11 25.84 18.39
C SER A 204 17.88 25.15 19.50
N ALA A 205 18.20 25.92 20.54
CA ALA A 205 18.65 25.39 21.81
C ALA A 205 17.45 24.88 22.62
N GLU A 206 17.72 24.15 23.70
CA GLU A 206 16.69 23.76 24.66
C GLU A 206 15.99 24.99 25.26
N GLY A 207 14.67 24.93 25.41
CA GLY A 207 13.83 26.02 25.93
C GLY A 207 13.56 27.16 24.94
N ALA A 208 13.81 26.97 23.64
CA ALA A 208 13.65 28.05 22.68
C ALA A 208 12.19 28.42 22.41
N GLU A 209 11.94 29.72 22.27
CA GLU A 209 10.62 30.27 21.89
C GLU A 209 10.46 30.38 20.37
N SER A 210 11.56 30.34 19.62
CA SER A 210 11.59 30.37 18.15
C SER A 210 12.87 29.73 17.61
N CYS A 211 12.84 29.29 16.36
CA CYS A 211 14.01 28.75 15.68
C CYS A 211 14.87 29.86 15.06
N LYS A 212 16.19 29.67 15.10
CA LYS A 212 17.17 30.56 14.47
C LYS A 212 17.56 30.02 13.11
N SER A 213 17.67 30.88 12.10
CA SER A 213 18.14 30.48 10.77
C SER A 213 19.61 30.11 10.78
N CYS A 214 19.98 29.09 9.99
CA CYS A 214 21.37 28.74 9.74
C CYS A 214 22.05 29.82 8.87
N PRO A 215 23.34 30.09 9.10
CA PRO A 215 24.18 30.83 8.16
C PRO A 215 24.17 30.23 6.75
N ALA A 216 24.48 31.03 5.72
CA ALA A 216 24.39 30.61 4.31
C ALA A 216 25.33 29.42 3.96
N ASP A 217 26.48 29.34 4.62
CA ASP A 217 27.49 28.28 4.49
C ASP A 217 27.16 27.01 5.30
N GLN A 218 26.04 27.02 6.03
CA GLN A 218 25.60 25.91 6.88
C GLN A 218 24.18 25.47 6.53
N TYR A 219 23.82 24.27 6.98
CA TYR A 219 22.49 23.69 6.79
C TYR A 219 22.06 22.94 8.05
N SER A 220 20.76 22.72 8.18
CA SER A 220 20.20 21.86 9.22
C SER A 220 18.97 21.14 8.70
N GLY A 221 18.76 19.90 9.17
CA GLY A 221 17.53 19.16 8.93
C GLY A 221 16.40 19.61 9.87
N ASN A 222 15.19 19.10 9.66
CA ASN A 222 14.08 19.32 10.60
C ASN A 222 14.46 18.84 12.00
N GLY A 223 14.13 19.63 13.03
CA GLY A 223 14.37 19.24 14.41
C GLY A 223 15.83 19.33 14.87
N SER A 224 16.70 20.07 14.15
CA SER A 224 18.13 20.12 14.48
C SER A 224 18.43 21.07 15.64
N SER A 225 19.29 20.63 16.56
CA SER A 225 19.81 21.46 17.66
C SER A 225 20.92 22.42 17.25
N SER A 226 21.54 22.18 16.08
CA SER A 226 22.63 23.00 15.54
C SER A 226 22.70 22.89 14.01
N CYS A 227 23.42 23.82 13.38
CA CYS A 227 23.69 23.78 11.95
C CYS A 227 25.02 23.06 11.68
N SER A 228 25.08 22.33 10.57
CA SER A 228 26.27 21.65 10.06
C SER A 228 26.83 22.38 8.85
N PRO A 229 28.15 22.41 8.64
CA PRO A 229 28.73 23.02 7.45
C PRO A 229 28.27 22.31 6.18
N ARG A 230 28.04 23.07 5.12
CA ARG A 230 27.67 22.50 3.81
C ARG A 230 28.87 21.79 3.20
N PRO A 231 28.74 20.50 2.83
CA PRO A 231 29.80 19.83 2.09
C PRO A 231 29.92 20.40 0.66
N PRO A 232 31.09 20.28 0.01
CA PRO A 232 31.24 20.64 -1.40
C PRO A 232 30.30 19.82 -2.29
N CYS A 233 29.67 20.46 -3.28
CA CYS A 233 28.80 19.77 -4.22
C CYS A 233 29.52 18.67 -5.00
N LYS A 234 28.86 17.52 -5.11
CA LYS A 234 29.28 16.35 -5.89
C LYS A 234 28.35 16.13 -7.07
N LYS A 235 28.77 15.26 -7.99
CA LYS A 235 27.92 14.81 -9.11
C LYS A 235 26.59 14.21 -8.65
N ASP A 236 26.61 13.64 -7.46
CA ASP A 236 25.49 13.01 -6.78
C ASP A 236 24.42 13.96 -6.26
N ASP A 237 24.73 15.25 -6.17
CA ASP A 237 23.84 16.28 -5.63
C ASP A 237 22.97 16.96 -6.72
N TYR A 238 23.17 16.62 -7.99
CA TYR A 238 22.37 17.13 -9.11
C TYR A 238 21.73 16.01 -9.93
N THR A 239 20.61 16.33 -10.55
CA THR A 239 19.88 15.43 -11.46
C THR A 239 19.68 16.11 -12.81
N SER A 240 19.64 15.33 -13.88
CA SER A 240 19.27 15.83 -15.19
C SER A 240 17.76 15.85 -15.35
N TYR A 241 17.23 16.84 -16.06
CA TYR A 241 15.83 16.91 -16.45
C TYR A 241 15.71 17.40 -17.89
N TRP A 242 14.57 17.10 -18.50
CA TRP A 242 14.26 17.55 -19.86
C TRP A 242 13.29 18.71 -19.85
N THR A 243 13.50 19.69 -20.72
CA THR A 243 12.56 20.80 -20.90
C THR A 243 11.28 20.33 -21.59
N SER A 244 10.18 21.03 -21.35
CA SER A 244 8.94 20.88 -22.13
C SER A 244 9.22 21.02 -23.63
N CYS A 245 8.43 20.34 -24.48
CA CYS A 245 8.53 20.54 -25.92
C CYS A 245 8.12 21.97 -26.28
N ASP A 246 8.96 22.65 -27.03
CA ASP A 246 8.67 23.98 -27.52
C ASP A 246 7.74 23.96 -28.77
N GLN A 247 7.45 25.14 -29.31
CA GLN A 247 6.63 25.28 -30.51
C GLN A 247 7.25 24.64 -31.76
N GLN A 248 8.55 24.39 -31.75
CA GLN A 248 9.31 23.77 -32.83
C GLN A 248 9.45 22.24 -32.64
N GLN A 249 8.75 21.65 -31.65
CA GLN A 249 8.86 20.24 -31.28
C GLN A 249 10.27 19.83 -30.82
N MET A 250 11.00 20.75 -30.19
CA MET A 250 12.34 20.48 -29.65
C MET A 250 12.33 20.40 -28.13
N THR A 251 13.18 19.55 -27.57
CA THR A 251 13.47 19.45 -26.13
C THR A 251 14.97 19.44 -25.87
N GLN A 252 15.39 19.84 -24.67
CA GLN A 252 16.79 19.96 -24.30
C GLN A 252 17.05 19.37 -22.91
N ARG A 253 18.12 18.59 -22.77
CA ARG A 253 18.58 18.11 -21.46
C ARG A 253 19.31 19.20 -20.71
N LYS A 254 18.89 19.43 -19.46
CA LYS A 254 19.48 20.37 -18.52
C LYS A 254 19.73 19.69 -17.18
N TRP A 255 20.49 20.34 -16.31
CA TRP A 255 20.79 19.84 -14.97
C TRP A 255 20.31 20.83 -13.93
N LYS A 256 19.82 20.31 -12.81
CA LYS A 256 19.41 21.07 -11.63
C LYS A 256 19.90 20.38 -10.37
N TRP A 257 20.12 21.15 -9.31
CA TRP A 257 20.40 20.59 -8.01
C TRP A 257 19.18 19.87 -7.45
N ILE A 258 19.43 18.79 -6.72
CA ILE A 258 18.40 18.06 -6.00
C ILE A 258 17.99 18.93 -4.81
N GLU A 259 16.69 19.23 -4.71
CA GLU A 259 16.18 20.02 -3.59
C GLU A 259 15.92 19.14 -2.36
N PRO A 260 16.23 19.59 -1.13
CA PRO A 260 16.87 20.87 -0.84
C PRO A 260 18.35 20.84 -1.21
N LYS A 261 18.85 21.90 -1.86
CA LYS A 261 20.29 22.04 -2.13
C LYS A 261 21.06 22.16 -0.81
N ILE A 262 21.70 21.07 -0.37
CA ILE A 262 22.50 21.01 0.86
C ILE A 262 23.93 21.48 0.60
N CYS A 263 24.49 21.18 -0.56
CA CYS A 263 25.90 21.39 -0.85
C CYS A 263 26.27 22.85 -1.21
N ASP A 264 27.56 23.20 -1.06
CA ASP A 264 28.12 24.47 -1.51
C ASP A 264 28.68 24.36 -2.94
N GLU A 265 28.17 25.23 -3.82
CA GLU A 265 28.56 25.30 -5.25
C GLU A 265 29.95 25.90 -5.44
N ASN A 266 30.39 26.80 -4.56
CA ASN A 266 31.64 27.53 -4.75
C ASN A 266 32.87 26.64 -4.54
N SER A 267 32.71 25.58 -3.73
CA SER A 267 33.77 24.64 -3.38
C SER A 267 33.67 23.29 -4.08
N GLY A 268 32.60 23.04 -4.86
CA GLY A 268 32.28 21.75 -5.47
C GLY A 268 32.28 21.73 -6.99
N VAL A 269 31.61 20.73 -7.56
CA VAL A 269 31.39 20.63 -9.01
C VAL A 269 30.35 21.64 -9.49
N SER A 270 30.51 22.16 -10.70
CA SER A 270 29.48 22.98 -11.36
C SER A 270 28.48 22.12 -12.11
N LEU A 271 27.25 22.62 -12.27
CA LEU A 271 26.27 21.98 -13.15
C LEU A 271 26.81 21.87 -14.59
N PRO A 272 26.59 20.74 -15.28
CA PRO A 272 26.94 20.61 -16.69
C PRO A 272 26.20 21.64 -17.58
N GLN A 273 26.82 21.99 -18.70
CA GLN A 273 26.18 22.84 -19.71
C GLN A 273 25.02 22.09 -20.39
N PRO A 274 23.91 22.77 -20.75
CA PRO A 274 22.80 22.17 -21.48
C PRO A 274 23.26 21.45 -22.76
N GLU A 275 22.68 20.28 -23.04
CA GLU A 275 22.95 19.54 -24.29
C GLU A 275 22.34 20.24 -25.50
N SER A 276 22.70 19.81 -26.72
CA SER A 276 22.05 20.35 -27.92
C SER A 276 20.56 19.94 -27.97
N PRO A 277 19.65 20.82 -28.43
CA PRO A 277 18.23 20.45 -28.57
C PRO A 277 18.04 19.26 -29.51
N VAL A 278 17.12 18.36 -29.16
CA VAL A 278 16.74 17.19 -29.95
C VAL A 278 15.24 17.21 -30.23
N ASP A 279 14.82 16.55 -31.32
CA ASP A 279 13.40 16.40 -31.67
C ASP A 279 12.64 15.64 -30.57
N CYS A 280 11.44 16.12 -30.24
CA CYS A 280 10.54 15.45 -29.31
C CYS A 280 10.06 14.11 -29.90
N HIS A 281 10.04 13.07 -29.07
CA HIS A 281 9.36 11.83 -29.45
C HIS A 281 7.86 12.03 -29.58
N LYS A 282 7.27 11.19 -30.42
CA LYS A 282 5.83 11.09 -30.60
C LYS A 282 5.15 10.59 -29.32
N CYS A 283 3.90 10.97 -29.13
CA CYS A 283 3.06 10.44 -28.05
C CYS A 283 3.00 8.90 -28.09
N PRO A 284 2.87 8.22 -26.93
CA PRO A 284 2.67 6.77 -26.88
C PRO A 284 1.52 6.30 -27.79
N THR A 285 1.60 5.06 -28.27
CA THR A 285 0.57 4.45 -29.11
C THR A 285 -0.81 4.54 -28.45
N GLY A 286 -1.82 4.95 -29.20
CA GLY A 286 -3.17 5.20 -28.68
C GLY A 286 -3.33 6.61 -28.07
N THR A 287 -2.32 7.47 -28.09
CA THR A 287 -2.47 8.85 -27.61
C THR A 287 -2.09 9.86 -28.68
N PHE A 288 -2.61 11.07 -28.56
CA PHE A 288 -2.29 12.17 -29.45
C PHE A 288 -1.85 13.42 -28.70
N PRO A 289 -1.03 14.27 -29.32
CA PRO A 289 -0.54 15.49 -28.68
C PRO A 289 -1.68 16.48 -28.39
N LEU A 290 -1.91 16.81 -27.12
CA LEU A 290 -2.86 17.87 -26.71
C LEU A 290 -2.16 19.24 -26.69
N ASP A 291 -1.01 19.33 -26.03
CA ASP A 291 -0.15 20.52 -25.97
C ASP A 291 1.34 20.14 -26.01
N GLY A 292 2.27 21.01 -25.61
CA GLY A 292 3.72 20.70 -25.59
C GLY A 292 4.13 19.66 -24.53
N ASN A 293 3.26 19.30 -23.58
CA ASN A 293 3.63 18.52 -22.38
C ASN A 293 2.71 17.33 -22.08
N THR A 294 1.54 17.25 -22.71
CA THR A 294 0.51 16.25 -22.42
C THR A 294 0.08 15.52 -23.68
N CYS A 295 -0.28 14.25 -23.50
CA CYS A 295 -0.94 13.44 -24.52
C CYS A 295 -2.33 13.06 -24.03
N GLU A 296 -3.31 13.13 -24.94
CA GLU A 296 -4.69 12.75 -24.70
C GLU A 296 -5.00 11.40 -25.36
N LEU A 297 -5.97 10.65 -24.81
CA LEU A 297 -6.37 9.32 -25.29
C LEU A 297 -7.18 9.42 -26.59
N CYS A 298 -6.97 8.49 -27.52
CA CYS A 298 -7.79 8.39 -28.74
C CYS A 298 -9.21 7.89 -28.39
N SER A 299 -10.23 8.72 -28.56
CA SER A 299 -11.64 8.35 -28.24
C SER A 299 -12.29 7.46 -29.33
N VAL A 300 -13.26 6.63 -28.93
CA VAL A 300 -14.06 5.80 -29.86
C VAL A 300 -14.94 6.69 -30.75
N GLY A 301 -14.85 6.53 -32.09
CA GLY A 301 -15.86 7.06 -33.02
C GLY A 301 -15.71 8.52 -33.48
N MET A 302 -14.61 9.22 -33.14
CA MET A 302 -14.31 10.52 -33.77
C MET A 302 -14.06 10.34 -35.27
N LYS A 303 -15.00 10.82 -36.11
CA LYS A 303 -14.80 10.91 -37.56
C LYS A 303 -13.57 11.77 -37.84
N LYS A 304 -12.60 11.17 -38.57
CA LYS A 304 -11.47 11.84 -39.21
C LYS A 304 -11.87 13.19 -39.79
N HIS A 305 -11.47 14.25 -39.11
CA HIS A 305 -11.21 15.53 -39.74
C HIS A 305 -10.00 16.12 -39.03
N LEU A 306 -8.81 15.72 -39.49
CA LEU A 306 -7.61 16.54 -39.63
C LEU A 306 -6.42 15.62 -39.93
N SER A 307 -5.81 15.87 -41.07
CA SER A 307 -4.97 14.95 -41.84
C SER A 307 -3.59 14.66 -41.26
N ASN A 308 -3.28 15.01 -40.01
CA ASN A 308 -1.93 14.94 -39.43
C ASN A 308 -1.90 14.41 -37.97
N LEU A 309 -2.63 13.34 -37.67
CA LEU A 309 -2.59 12.65 -36.38
C LEU A 309 -2.02 11.23 -36.57
N GLU A 310 -0.69 11.12 -36.61
CA GLU A 310 0.05 9.90 -36.97
C GLU A 310 0.01 8.76 -35.91
N THR A 311 -0.64 8.93 -34.75
CA THR A 311 -0.50 7.99 -33.60
C THR A 311 -1.78 7.27 -33.14
N CYS A 312 -2.97 7.61 -33.67
CA CYS A 312 -4.18 6.82 -33.41
C CYS A 312 -4.27 5.65 -34.40
N VAL A 313 -4.29 4.43 -33.88
CA VAL A 313 -4.30 3.21 -34.68
C VAL A 313 -5.69 2.95 -35.23
N THR A 314 -5.82 2.84 -36.55
CA THR A 314 -7.03 2.31 -37.22
C THR A 314 -6.76 0.91 -37.72
N CYS A 315 -7.57 -0.07 -37.30
CA CYS A 315 -7.38 -1.44 -37.74
C CYS A 315 -7.83 -1.66 -39.19
N PRO A 316 -7.06 -2.41 -40.00
CA PRO A 316 -7.47 -2.90 -41.31
C PRO A 316 -8.79 -3.68 -41.27
N THR A 317 -9.43 -3.86 -42.43
CA THR A 317 -10.76 -4.49 -42.55
C THR A 317 -10.82 -5.95 -42.05
N ASN A 318 -9.69 -6.62 -41.89
CA ASN A 318 -9.54 -8.00 -41.42
C ASN A 318 -9.04 -8.11 -39.97
N GLU A 319 -8.88 -6.99 -39.27
CA GLU A 319 -8.39 -6.93 -37.90
C GLU A 319 -9.39 -6.20 -36.98
N VAL A 320 -9.39 -6.55 -35.70
CA VAL A 320 -10.18 -5.88 -34.67
C VAL A 320 -9.30 -5.08 -33.71
N PRO A 321 -9.82 -4.00 -33.11
CA PRO A 321 -9.08 -3.22 -32.13
C PRO A 321 -8.77 -4.02 -30.86
N MET A 322 -7.53 -3.94 -30.39
CA MET A 322 -7.15 -4.35 -29.03
C MET A 322 -7.25 -3.15 -28.09
N TYR A 323 -8.07 -3.28 -27.06
CA TYR A 323 -8.29 -2.21 -26.09
C TYR A 323 -7.30 -2.30 -24.93
N GLY A 324 -6.84 -1.17 -24.42
CA GLY A 324 -5.88 -1.11 -23.31
C GLY A 324 -5.18 0.23 -23.19
N LEU A 325 -4.17 0.31 -22.34
CA LEU A 325 -3.31 1.47 -22.14
C LEU A 325 -1.86 1.01 -22.16
N ARG A 326 -0.99 1.76 -22.85
CA ARG A 326 0.45 1.47 -22.86
C ARG A 326 1.24 2.77 -22.78
N PHE A 327 2.02 2.90 -21.72
CA PHE A 327 2.90 4.03 -21.45
C PHE A 327 4.33 3.51 -21.42
N ASP A 328 5.07 3.69 -22.53
CA ASP A 328 6.46 3.24 -22.71
C ASP A 328 7.42 4.39 -23.08
N ASN A 329 6.91 5.62 -23.08
CA ASN A 329 7.71 6.84 -23.12
C ASN A 329 7.08 7.92 -22.24
N TRP A 330 7.93 8.80 -21.70
CA TRP A 330 7.58 9.79 -20.69
C TRP A 330 7.90 11.22 -21.15
N TYR A 331 8.02 11.44 -22.47
CA TYR A 331 8.23 12.78 -23.06
C TYR A 331 7.09 13.73 -22.68
N ARG A 332 5.88 13.19 -22.64
CA ARG A 332 4.65 13.90 -22.26
C ARG A 332 3.89 13.06 -21.25
N MET A 333 3.28 13.72 -20.28
CA MET A 333 2.51 13.00 -19.25
C MET A 333 1.13 12.62 -19.78
N PRO A 334 0.75 11.34 -19.70
CA PRO A 334 -0.63 10.94 -19.94
C PRO A 334 -1.57 11.62 -18.94
N SER A 335 -2.66 12.21 -19.43
CA SER A 335 -3.63 12.93 -18.58
C SER A 335 -4.34 12.04 -17.56
N ILE A 336 -4.42 10.73 -17.83
CA ILE A 336 -5.03 9.73 -16.94
C ILE A 336 -4.14 9.39 -15.72
N LEU A 337 -2.83 9.64 -15.80
CA LEU A 337 -1.91 9.40 -14.69
C LEU A 337 -1.87 10.62 -13.78
N LYS A 338 -2.13 10.40 -12.49
CA LYS A 338 -2.00 11.44 -11.47
C LYS A 338 -0.73 11.21 -10.66
N LEU A 339 0.08 12.24 -10.56
CA LEU A 339 1.26 12.29 -9.71
C LEU A 339 0.93 13.14 -8.50
N ASP A 340 1.12 12.58 -7.32
CA ASP A 340 0.92 13.31 -6.07
C ASP A 340 2.08 13.05 -5.11
N CYS A 341 2.19 13.95 -4.13
CA CYS A 341 3.16 13.85 -3.07
C CYS A 341 2.50 14.23 -1.75
N TYR A 342 2.54 13.29 -0.80
CA TYR A 342 2.01 13.52 0.53
C TYR A 342 3.15 13.81 1.50
N ASN A 343 3.03 14.90 2.25
CA ASN A 343 3.92 15.26 3.35
C ASN A 343 3.07 15.51 4.60
N PHE A 344 3.47 14.91 5.73
CA PHE A 344 2.79 15.08 7.03
C PHE A 344 2.65 16.55 7.49
N PHE A 345 3.51 17.45 7.00
CA PHE A 345 3.53 18.88 7.34
C PHE A 345 2.82 19.79 6.31
N GLY A 346 2.20 19.23 5.26
CA GLY A 346 1.39 19.99 4.30
C GLY A 346 2.16 20.92 3.34
N THR A 347 3.48 20.76 3.19
CA THR A 347 4.28 21.48 2.20
C THR A 347 4.16 20.86 0.80
N LYS A 348 4.06 21.69 -0.25
CA LYS A 348 4.11 21.22 -1.65
C LYS A 348 5.44 20.52 -1.93
N CYS A 349 5.40 19.25 -2.32
CA CYS A 349 6.57 18.48 -2.71
C CYS A 349 6.43 18.00 -4.17
N ASN A 350 7.55 18.02 -4.90
CA ASN A 350 7.65 17.52 -6.28
C ASN A 350 8.58 16.31 -6.27
N THR A 351 8.02 15.11 -6.18
CA THR A 351 8.79 13.86 -6.04
C THR A 351 8.96 13.09 -7.34
N TRP A 352 8.25 13.49 -8.39
CA TRP A 352 8.29 12.84 -9.69
C TRP A 352 8.97 13.72 -10.75
N GLU A 353 9.93 13.13 -11.45
CA GLU A 353 10.71 13.77 -12.51
C GLU A 353 10.65 12.95 -13.79
N ARG A 354 10.48 13.62 -14.93
CA ARG A 354 10.47 12.99 -16.24
C ARG A 354 11.89 12.89 -16.78
N ASP A 355 12.30 11.70 -17.20
CA ASP A 355 13.60 11.44 -17.84
C ASP A 355 13.40 10.65 -19.14
N LEU A 356 12.66 11.25 -20.09
CA LEU A 356 12.28 10.79 -21.45
C LEU A 356 11.83 9.33 -21.60
N THR A 357 12.74 8.39 -21.37
CA THR A 357 12.56 6.94 -21.43
C THR A 357 12.05 6.35 -20.11
N LEU A 358 12.10 7.12 -19.02
CA LEU A 358 11.61 6.68 -17.72
C LEU A 358 10.97 7.82 -16.92
N LEU A 359 10.12 7.44 -15.98
CA LEU A 359 9.59 8.29 -14.93
C LEU A 359 10.32 7.99 -13.62
N ARG A 360 10.95 9.00 -13.03
CA ARG A 360 11.73 8.87 -11.80
C ARG A 360 10.91 9.38 -10.61
N GLY A 361 10.81 8.59 -9.54
CA GLY A 361 10.11 8.95 -8.30
C GLY A 361 11.03 8.89 -7.09
N GLY A 362 11.05 9.93 -6.25
CA GLY A 362 11.71 9.93 -4.94
C GLY A 362 13.05 10.67 -4.84
N VAL A 363 13.58 11.24 -5.91
CA VAL A 363 14.83 12.02 -5.84
C VAL A 363 14.64 13.27 -4.96
N GLY A 364 15.53 13.50 -4.01
CA GLY A 364 15.43 14.62 -3.05
C GLY A 364 14.35 14.46 -1.97
N MET A 365 13.49 13.44 -2.10
CA MET A 365 12.43 13.14 -1.15
C MET A 365 13.02 12.78 0.23
N HIS A 366 12.40 13.29 1.28
CA HIS A 366 12.72 12.97 2.67
C HIS A 366 11.89 11.78 3.18
N SER A 367 12.15 11.30 4.39
CA SER A 367 11.48 10.11 4.93
C SER A 367 10.05 10.34 5.44
N ASP A 368 9.62 11.59 5.53
CA ASP A 368 8.25 12.01 5.92
C ASP A 368 7.37 12.33 4.70
N GLU A 369 7.91 12.07 3.50
CA GLU A 369 7.27 12.30 2.21
C GLU A 369 7.03 10.97 1.51
N LEU A 370 5.89 10.87 0.82
CA LEU A 370 5.55 9.74 -0.04
C LEU A 370 5.31 10.24 -1.47
N ALA A 371 5.90 9.54 -2.44
CA ALA A 371 5.63 9.76 -3.86
C ALA A 371 4.57 8.78 -4.34
N THR A 372 3.45 9.29 -4.86
CA THR A 372 2.34 8.46 -5.34
C THR A 372 2.08 8.67 -6.83
N LEU A 373 1.88 7.57 -7.54
CA LEU A 373 1.43 7.53 -8.93
C LEU A 373 0.12 6.76 -8.98
N GLU A 374 -0.93 7.37 -9.53
CA GLU A 374 -2.27 6.79 -9.60
C GLU A 374 -2.74 6.65 -11.05
N LEU A 375 -3.34 5.51 -11.36
CA LEU A 375 -4.01 5.20 -12.63
C LEU A 375 -5.44 4.75 -12.33
N SER A 376 -6.42 5.59 -12.66
CA SER A 376 -7.85 5.30 -12.45
C SER A 376 -8.49 4.79 -13.74
N ILE A 377 -9.06 3.59 -13.67
CA ILE A 377 -9.82 2.93 -14.74
C ILE A 377 -11.30 2.98 -14.38
N LYS A 378 -11.99 4.02 -14.86
CA LYS A 378 -13.38 4.33 -14.45
C LYS A 378 -14.43 3.40 -15.04
N ASP A 379 -14.26 3.03 -16.31
CA ASP A 379 -15.23 2.20 -17.02
C ASP A 379 -15.01 0.69 -16.79
N GLY A 380 -13.99 0.33 -16.00
CA GLY A 380 -13.62 -1.06 -15.75
C GLY A 380 -13.03 -1.77 -16.97
N PHE A 381 -13.21 -3.08 -17.04
CA PHE A 381 -12.63 -3.95 -18.06
C PHE A 381 -13.71 -4.62 -18.92
N ILE A 382 -13.32 -5.01 -20.13
CA ILE A 382 -14.19 -5.73 -21.06
C ILE A 382 -14.52 -7.12 -20.48
N THR A 383 -15.80 -7.48 -20.49
CA THR A 383 -16.31 -8.78 -20.04
C THR A 383 -16.80 -9.61 -21.24
N ALA A 384 -16.89 -10.93 -21.06
CA ALA A 384 -17.37 -11.84 -22.10
C ALA A 384 -18.90 -11.85 -22.27
N SER A 385 -19.65 -11.29 -21.29
CA SER A 385 -21.12 -11.30 -21.28
C SER A 385 -21.69 -10.00 -21.83
N ILE A 386 -22.73 -10.11 -22.67
CA ILE A 386 -23.50 -8.97 -23.25
C ILE A 386 -24.53 -8.42 -22.26
N ILE A 387 -24.58 -8.95 -21.03
CA ILE A 387 -25.48 -8.45 -20.00
C ILE A 387 -24.91 -7.11 -19.49
N ASP A 388 -25.14 -6.02 -20.25
CA ASP A 388 -25.30 -4.68 -19.69
C ASP A 388 -26.54 -4.77 -18.79
N SER A 389 -26.37 -5.26 -17.55
CA SER A 389 -27.43 -5.22 -16.56
C SER A 389 -27.62 -3.77 -16.17
N THR A 390 -28.62 -3.15 -16.79
CA THR A 390 -29.25 -1.91 -16.35
C THR A 390 -29.99 -2.06 -15.00
N ASP A 391 -29.80 -3.18 -14.29
CA ASP A 391 -30.42 -3.44 -13.01
C ASP A 391 -29.44 -3.08 -11.89
N GLU A 392 -29.81 -2.02 -11.18
CA GLU A 392 -29.16 -1.33 -10.06
C GLU A 392 -28.92 -2.20 -8.81
N TYR A 393 -29.14 -3.52 -8.92
CA TYR A 393 -28.97 -4.48 -7.82
C TYR A 393 -28.50 -5.82 -8.38
N SER A 394 -27.20 -5.99 -8.59
CA SER A 394 -26.67 -7.34 -8.81
C SER A 394 -25.25 -7.52 -8.26
N PHE A 395 -25.16 -8.33 -7.20
CA PHE A 395 -23.94 -8.76 -6.49
C PHE A 395 -23.08 -9.76 -7.30
N TYR A 396 -23.09 -9.70 -8.64
CA TYR A 396 -22.40 -10.70 -9.46
C TYR A 396 -20.98 -10.26 -9.81
N PHE A 397 -20.01 -11.09 -9.41
CA PHE A 397 -18.63 -11.06 -9.89
C PHE A 397 -18.62 -11.05 -11.43
N GLN A 398 -18.11 -9.98 -12.02
CA GLN A 398 -17.93 -9.85 -13.47
C GLN A 398 -16.48 -10.19 -13.82
N PRO A 399 -16.18 -11.42 -14.27
CA PRO A 399 -14.82 -11.74 -14.68
C PRO A 399 -14.47 -10.95 -15.95
N PRO A 400 -13.29 -10.30 -15.99
CA PRO A 400 -12.82 -9.69 -17.22
C PRO A 400 -12.49 -10.79 -18.25
N ILE A 401 -12.39 -10.41 -19.53
CA ILE A 401 -11.91 -11.34 -20.56
C ILE A 401 -10.50 -11.85 -20.23
N SER A 402 -10.12 -12.99 -20.80
CA SER A 402 -8.79 -13.58 -20.61
C SER A 402 -7.67 -12.62 -20.95
N ASN A 403 -6.53 -12.81 -20.30
CA ASN A 403 -5.34 -11.98 -20.48
C ASN A 403 -5.56 -10.49 -20.15
N THR A 404 -6.49 -10.19 -19.24
CA THR A 404 -6.65 -8.87 -18.62
C THR A 404 -5.65 -8.72 -17.48
N PHE A 405 -4.70 -7.80 -17.62
CA PHE A 405 -3.65 -7.56 -16.64
C PHE A 405 -3.25 -6.10 -16.59
N VAL A 406 -2.63 -5.72 -15.47
CA VAL A 406 -1.77 -4.54 -15.36
C VAL A 406 -0.34 -5.01 -15.18
N ARG A 407 0.56 -4.40 -15.95
CA ARG A 407 1.98 -4.70 -15.98
C ARG A 407 2.77 -3.43 -15.74
N ILE A 408 3.79 -3.53 -14.89
CA ILE A 408 4.72 -2.45 -14.63
C ILE A 408 6.16 -2.94 -14.78
N GLU A 409 6.95 -2.15 -15.51
CA GLU A 409 8.39 -2.35 -15.64
C GLU A 409 9.12 -1.23 -14.91
N PHE A 410 9.94 -1.58 -13.92
CA PHE A 410 10.61 -0.62 -13.04
C PHE A 410 11.96 -1.11 -12.54
N GLN A 411 12.74 -0.21 -11.93
CA GLN A 411 14.01 -0.48 -11.26
C GLN A 411 14.08 0.36 -9.99
N LEU A 412 14.54 -0.25 -8.89
CA LEU A 412 14.83 0.49 -7.66
C LEU A 412 16.33 0.77 -7.58
N ASP A 413 16.68 2.04 -7.57
CA ASP A 413 18.05 2.49 -7.40
C ASP A 413 18.18 3.15 -6.03
N CYS A 414 18.65 2.35 -5.07
CA CYS A 414 18.65 2.73 -3.67
C CYS A 414 19.97 2.35 -3.03
N VAL A 415 20.57 3.33 -2.37
CA VAL A 415 21.70 3.16 -1.46
C VAL A 415 21.18 2.62 -0.12
N GLY A 416 20.00 3.08 0.31
CA GLY A 416 19.31 2.64 1.53
C GLY A 416 18.24 1.57 1.30
N ARG A 417 17.54 1.21 2.39
CA ARG A 417 16.37 0.32 2.34
C ARG A 417 15.11 1.09 1.93
N CYS A 418 15.07 1.55 0.68
CA CYS A 418 13.88 2.16 0.08
C CYS A 418 12.77 1.10 -0.15
N GLN A 419 11.53 1.56 -0.29
CA GLN A 419 10.39 0.68 -0.56
C GLN A 419 9.54 1.24 -1.70
N PHE A 420 9.07 0.33 -2.56
CA PHE A 420 8.10 0.59 -3.60
C PHE A 420 6.96 -0.41 -3.45
N SER A 421 5.72 0.06 -3.52
CA SER A 421 4.55 -0.79 -3.37
C SER A 421 3.51 -0.51 -4.44
N MET A 422 2.74 -1.55 -4.76
CA MET A 422 1.58 -1.47 -5.63
C MET A 422 0.34 -1.85 -4.83
N LYS A 423 -0.66 -0.97 -4.89
CA LYS A 423 -1.97 -1.14 -4.25
C LYS A 423 -3.08 -1.02 -5.28
N GLN A 424 -4.21 -1.63 -4.96
CA GLN A 424 -5.47 -1.50 -5.66
C GLN A 424 -6.49 -0.83 -4.75
N LEU A 425 -7.14 0.21 -5.24
CA LEU A 425 -8.26 0.87 -4.58
C LEU A 425 -9.55 0.40 -5.26
N LEU A 426 -10.46 -0.16 -4.47
CA LEU A 426 -11.79 -0.55 -4.92
C LEU A 426 -12.75 0.63 -4.72
N SER A 427 -13.57 0.94 -5.73
CA SER A 427 -14.63 1.92 -5.61
C SER A 427 -15.79 1.30 -4.84
N ASN A 428 -15.96 1.67 -3.56
CA ASN A 428 -17.26 1.47 -2.91
C ASN A 428 -18.18 2.58 -3.38
N SER A 429 -18.99 2.31 -4.40
CA SER A 429 -20.31 2.93 -4.48
C SER A 429 -21.12 2.40 -3.30
N ASP A 430 -21.00 3.05 -2.14
CA ASP A 430 -21.96 3.05 -1.03
C ASP A 430 -21.36 3.86 0.13
N ILE A 431 -21.35 5.19 -0.03
CA ILE A 431 -21.51 6.08 1.11
C ILE A 431 -22.74 6.92 0.79
N ASN A 432 -23.87 6.52 1.35
CA ASN A 432 -25.05 7.37 1.39
C ASN A 432 -24.64 8.66 2.09
N GLU A 433 -24.66 9.78 1.37
CA GLU A 433 -24.66 11.13 1.93
C GLU A 433 -26.00 11.36 2.66
N GLU A 434 -26.25 10.66 3.75
CA GLU A 434 -27.40 10.94 4.63
C GLU A 434 -27.11 10.35 6.02
N GLU A 435 -26.35 11.10 6.83
CA GLU A 435 -26.71 11.43 8.22
C GLU A 435 -25.55 12.21 8.88
N GLU A 436 -25.73 13.53 8.97
CA GLU A 436 -25.03 14.38 9.93
C GLU A 436 -25.39 13.93 11.35
N ASN A 437 -24.69 12.96 11.93
CA ASN A 437 -24.72 12.71 13.38
C ASN A 437 -23.42 12.01 13.87
N ASN A 438 -22.37 12.80 14.00
CA ASN A 438 -21.40 12.80 15.11
C ASN A 438 -20.87 11.47 15.71
N THR A 439 -20.55 10.48 14.88
CA THR A 439 -19.54 9.46 15.19
C THR A 439 -18.68 9.21 13.96
N GLN A 440 -17.56 9.93 13.83
CA GLN A 440 -16.53 9.62 12.83
C GLN A 440 -15.83 8.31 13.21
N VAL A 441 -16.44 7.19 12.82
CA VAL A 441 -15.74 5.91 12.70
C VAL A 441 -15.03 5.95 11.35
N PHE A 442 -13.73 6.22 11.36
CA PHE A 442 -12.88 6.06 10.17
C PHE A 442 -12.78 4.56 9.86
N VAL A 443 -13.59 4.07 8.92
CA VAL A 443 -13.41 2.71 8.38
C VAL A 443 -12.24 2.75 7.39
N ALA A 444 -11.06 2.36 7.85
CA ALA A 444 -9.92 2.06 6.99
C ALA A 444 -10.17 0.72 6.28
N GLY A 445 -10.44 0.71 4.97
CA GLY A 445 -10.79 -0.55 4.32
C GLY A 445 -10.82 -0.67 2.79
N ASN A 446 -10.49 0.37 2.00
CA ASN A 446 -10.66 0.28 0.52
C ASN A 446 -9.35 0.05 -0.26
N GLU A 447 -8.20 -0.12 0.41
CA GLU A 447 -6.91 -0.37 -0.23
C GLU A 447 -6.46 -1.83 -0.07
N LYS A 448 -6.25 -2.53 -1.17
CA LYS A 448 -5.66 -3.87 -1.22
C LYS A 448 -4.20 -3.82 -1.64
N MET A 449 -3.31 -4.32 -0.79
CA MET A 449 -1.90 -4.49 -1.15
C MET A 449 -1.75 -5.59 -2.20
N ILE A 450 -1.12 -5.28 -3.35
CA ILE A 450 -0.80 -6.26 -4.40
C ILE A 450 0.62 -6.79 -4.20
N ALA A 451 1.58 -5.89 -4.04
CA ALA A 451 2.99 -6.25 -3.92
C ALA A 451 3.81 -5.14 -3.25
N ILE A 452 4.90 -5.55 -2.60
CA ILE A 452 5.91 -4.67 -2.01
C ILE A 452 7.30 -5.13 -2.47
N TRP A 453 8.13 -4.18 -2.84
CA TRP A 453 9.53 -4.37 -3.21
C TRP A 453 10.41 -3.47 -2.35
N GLY A 454 11.45 -4.06 -1.75
CA GLY A 454 12.39 -3.34 -0.91
C GLY A 454 13.82 -3.42 -1.43
N GLY A 455 14.58 -2.35 -1.22
CA GLY A 455 16.00 -2.24 -1.57
C GLY A 455 16.27 -2.12 -3.07
N SER A 456 17.56 -1.96 -3.42
CA SER A 456 17.97 -1.86 -4.81
C SER A 456 17.64 -3.13 -5.58
N SER A 457 17.15 -2.95 -6.81
CA SER A 457 16.85 -4.05 -7.71
C SER A 457 17.23 -3.68 -9.13
N ASN A 458 17.66 -4.69 -9.91
CA ASN A 458 17.77 -4.55 -11.36
C ASN A 458 16.38 -4.32 -11.99
N ARG A 459 16.37 -3.93 -13.26
CA ARG A 459 15.13 -3.78 -14.05
C ARG A 459 14.26 -5.04 -13.96
N ARG A 460 13.02 -4.86 -13.53
CA ARG A 460 12.03 -5.90 -13.24
C ARG A 460 10.74 -5.60 -13.97
N ASN A 461 10.04 -6.68 -14.32
CA ASN A 461 8.72 -6.63 -14.91
C ASN A 461 7.77 -7.43 -14.01
N PHE A 462 6.73 -6.77 -13.50
CA PHE A 462 5.71 -7.38 -12.66
C PHE A 462 4.36 -7.30 -13.36
N THR A 463 3.64 -8.43 -13.42
CA THR A 463 2.31 -8.53 -14.04
C THR A 463 1.31 -9.00 -13.00
N TYR A 464 0.23 -8.24 -12.83
CA TYR A 464 -0.91 -8.57 -11.97
C TYR A 464 -2.14 -8.83 -12.85
N HIS A 465 -2.69 -10.04 -12.74
CA HIS A 465 -3.89 -10.43 -13.48
C HIS A 465 -5.15 -9.92 -12.77
N ILE A 466 -6.00 -9.25 -13.54
CA ILE A 466 -7.23 -8.64 -13.02
C ILE A 466 -8.26 -9.73 -12.78
N LYS A 467 -8.86 -9.70 -11.59
CA LYS A 467 -9.88 -10.68 -11.18
C LYS A 467 -11.30 -10.17 -11.43
N ASP A 468 -11.52 -8.87 -11.27
CA ASP A 468 -12.85 -8.23 -11.34
C ASP A 468 -12.83 -7.14 -12.41
N ALA A 469 -13.86 -7.10 -13.25
CA ALA A 469 -13.98 -6.15 -14.34
C ALA A 469 -14.53 -4.78 -13.93
N SER A 470 -14.84 -4.55 -12.65
CA SER A 470 -15.35 -3.28 -12.13
C SER A 470 -14.34 -2.13 -12.20
N GLU A 471 -14.81 -0.92 -11.91
CA GLU A 471 -13.95 0.27 -11.74
C GLU A 471 -12.82 -0.02 -10.73
N VAL A 472 -11.62 0.45 -11.07
CA VAL A 472 -10.44 0.23 -10.23
C VAL A 472 -9.46 1.39 -10.33
N THR A 473 -8.80 1.72 -9.22
CA THR A 473 -7.64 2.61 -9.24
C THR A 473 -6.39 1.85 -8.79
N PHE A 474 -5.34 1.85 -9.61
CA PHE A 474 -4.02 1.35 -9.23
C PHE A 474 -3.18 2.48 -8.67
N LYS A 475 -2.53 2.22 -7.54
CA LYS A 475 -1.68 3.19 -6.85
C LYS A 475 -0.31 2.59 -6.61
N TRP A 476 0.72 3.26 -7.12
CA TRP A 476 2.11 2.96 -6.84
C TRP A 476 2.68 3.98 -5.86
N ILE A 477 3.39 3.51 -4.85
CA ILE A 477 3.89 4.34 -3.76
C ILE A 477 5.38 4.06 -3.58
N PHE A 478 6.19 5.11 -3.62
CA PHE A 478 7.60 5.05 -3.24
C PHE A 478 7.83 5.81 -1.94
N GLU A 479 8.59 5.20 -1.03
CA GLU A 479 8.90 5.74 0.30
C GLU A 479 10.34 5.41 0.73
N LYS A 480 10.87 6.23 1.65
CA LYS A 480 12.25 6.14 2.14
C LYS A 480 12.31 5.81 3.64
N PRO A 481 13.38 5.13 4.09
CA PRO A 481 13.56 4.85 5.51
C PRO A 481 13.79 6.12 6.31
N SER A 482 13.40 6.10 7.58
CA SER A 482 13.53 7.25 8.51
C SER A 482 14.98 7.66 8.86
N SER A 483 15.97 6.79 8.61
CA SER A 483 17.41 7.04 8.75
C SER A 483 18.22 5.79 8.35
N PRO A 484 19.40 5.91 7.72
CA PRO A 484 19.92 7.11 7.05
C PRO A 484 19.13 7.42 5.78
N ILE A 485 18.86 8.70 5.55
CA ILE A 485 18.14 9.15 4.35
C ILE A 485 19.14 9.36 3.23
N HIS A 486 18.95 8.65 2.13
CA HIS A 486 19.72 8.85 0.92
C HIS A 486 18.87 9.64 -0.09
N ILE A 487 19.28 10.87 -0.37
CA ILE A 487 18.56 11.77 -1.30
C ILE A 487 18.51 11.21 -2.74
N GLN A 488 19.43 10.29 -3.05
CA GLN A 488 19.52 9.60 -4.34
C GLN A 488 18.58 8.41 -4.46
N ASP A 489 18.03 7.86 -3.38
CA ASP A 489 17.14 6.70 -3.45
C ASP A 489 15.91 7.05 -4.30
N HIS A 490 15.67 6.28 -5.36
CA HIS A 490 14.56 6.52 -6.28
C HIS A 490 14.07 5.24 -6.96
N VAL A 491 12.85 5.32 -7.48
CA VAL A 491 12.30 4.36 -8.44
C VAL A 491 12.38 4.93 -9.85
N ASN A 492 12.77 4.09 -10.81
CA ASN A 492 12.65 4.39 -12.24
C ASN A 492 11.55 3.49 -12.82
N ILE A 493 10.50 4.06 -13.39
CA ILE A 493 9.43 3.35 -14.09
C ILE A 493 9.66 3.51 -15.59
N TYR A 494 9.82 2.39 -16.28
CA TYR A 494 10.06 2.36 -17.73
C TYR A 494 8.76 2.21 -18.51
N GLN A 495 7.89 1.30 -18.06
CA GLN A 495 6.65 1.00 -18.77
C GLN A 495 5.50 0.70 -17.82
N ILE A 496 4.30 1.14 -18.17
CA ILE A 496 3.03 0.67 -17.60
C ILE A 496 2.13 0.22 -18.75
N GLU A 497 1.55 -0.97 -18.64
CA GLU A 497 0.67 -1.56 -19.65
C GLU A 497 -0.56 -2.17 -18.98
N VAL A 498 -1.74 -1.87 -19.51
CA VAL A 498 -3.03 -2.39 -19.06
C VAL A 498 -3.78 -2.91 -20.27
N THR A 499 -4.31 -4.13 -20.19
CA THR A 499 -5.09 -4.72 -21.29
C THR A 499 -6.59 -4.70 -21.02
N ASN A 500 -7.39 -4.71 -22.08
CA ASN A 500 -8.83 -4.91 -22.07
C ASN A 500 -9.64 -3.88 -21.28
N VAL A 501 -9.19 -2.62 -21.26
CA VAL A 501 -9.93 -1.53 -20.61
C VAL A 501 -11.18 -1.19 -21.43
N LYS A 502 -12.34 -1.01 -20.78
CA LYS A 502 -13.59 -0.64 -21.44
C LYS A 502 -13.48 0.81 -21.96
N ASN A 503 -13.93 1.06 -23.19
CA ASN A 503 -14.03 2.37 -23.84
C ASN A 503 -12.77 3.26 -23.97
N ASP A 504 -11.60 2.89 -23.44
CA ASP A 504 -10.55 3.89 -23.17
C ASP A 504 -9.40 4.05 -24.17
N ASN A 505 -9.08 3.08 -25.03
CA ASN A 505 -8.09 3.31 -26.09
C ASN A 505 -7.88 2.10 -26.99
N ILE A 506 -7.36 2.30 -28.20
CA ILE A 506 -6.88 1.24 -29.07
C ILE A 506 -5.35 1.22 -29.03
N ILE A 507 -4.76 0.18 -28.44
CA ILE A 507 -3.29 0.01 -28.32
C ILE A 507 -2.69 -0.86 -29.42
N GLY A 508 -3.53 -1.50 -30.25
CA GLY A 508 -3.09 -2.31 -31.37
C GLY A 508 -4.25 -2.95 -32.12
N CYS A 509 -3.91 -3.83 -33.07
CA CYS A 509 -4.87 -4.57 -33.87
C CYS A 509 -4.58 -6.05 -33.79
N GLN A 510 -5.65 -6.85 -33.75
CA GLN A 510 -5.59 -8.29 -33.71
C GLN A 510 -6.27 -8.88 -34.94
N THR A 511 -5.58 -9.78 -35.63
CA THR A 511 -6.16 -10.57 -36.72
C THR A 511 -7.13 -11.61 -36.18
N CYS A 512 -8.36 -11.62 -36.69
CA CYS A 512 -9.36 -12.62 -36.31
C CYS A 512 -9.22 -13.88 -37.16
N VAL A 513 -8.94 -15.02 -36.51
CA VAL A 513 -8.60 -16.25 -37.22
C VAL A 513 -9.78 -16.85 -38.02
N GLN A 514 -11.02 -16.57 -37.61
CA GLN A 514 -12.27 -17.04 -38.26
C GLN A 514 -13.07 -15.90 -38.91
N GLY A 515 -12.44 -14.75 -39.12
CA GLY A 515 -13.08 -13.54 -39.67
C GLY A 515 -13.82 -12.70 -38.64
N ILE A 516 -14.46 -11.63 -39.13
CA ILE A 516 -15.09 -10.58 -38.32
C ILE A 516 -16.61 -10.63 -38.52
N VAL A 517 -17.37 -10.53 -37.43
CA VAL A 517 -18.83 -10.40 -37.42
C VAL A 517 -19.19 -9.18 -36.57
N ASN A 518 -19.95 -8.23 -37.12
CA ASN A 518 -20.37 -6.99 -36.43
C ASN A 518 -19.22 -6.19 -35.78
N GLY A 519 -18.04 -6.17 -36.42
CA GLY A 519 -16.87 -5.43 -35.91
C GLY A 519 -16.13 -6.10 -34.75
N LYS A 520 -16.48 -7.34 -34.39
CA LYS A 520 -15.77 -8.18 -33.41
C LYS A 520 -15.25 -9.46 -34.08
N CYS A 521 -14.24 -10.10 -33.49
CA CYS A 521 -13.82 -11.41 -33.98
C CYS A 521 -14.98 -12.40 -33.86
N LYS A 522 -15.12 -13.27 -34.85
CA LYS A 522 -16.03 -14.40 -34.73
C LYS A 522 -15.58 -15.24 -33.52
N THR A 523 -16.51 -15.49 -32.61
CA THR A 523 -16.25 -16.23 -31.37
C THR A 523 -16.81 -17.65 -31.50
N CYS A 524 -16.31 -18.59 -30.69
CA CYS A 524 -16.97 -19.89 -30.54
C CYS A 524 -18.28 -19.75 -29.75
N PRO A 525 -19.25 -20.66 -29.94
CA PRO A 525 -20.41 -20.75 -29.06
C PRO A 525 -20.01 -20.85 -27.58
N SER A 526 -20.86 -20.36 -26.68
CA SER A 526 -20.59 -20.33 -25.23
C SER A 526 -20.12 -21.69 -24.70
N GLY A 527 -19.04 -21.69 -23.92
CA GLY A 527 -18.43 -22.90 -23.35
C GLY A 527 -17.49 -23.68 -24.28
N LEU A 528 -17.14 -23.13 -25.45
CA LEU A 528 -16.15 -23.69 -26.37
C LEU A 528 -15.00 -22.70 -26.63
N TYR A 529 -13.79 -23.19 -26.90
CA TYR A 529 -12.61 -22.38 -27.26
C TYR A 529 -12.00 -22.80 -28.60
N TYR A 530 -11.17 -21.97 -29.24
CA TYR A 530 -10.47 -22.35 -30.47
C TYR A 530 -9.33 -23.35 -30.20
N SER A 531 -9.36 -24.51 -30.86
CA SER A 531 -8.20 -25.40 -30.96
C SER A 531 -7.63 -25.33 -32.37
N VAL A 532 -6.30 -25.23 -32.45
CA VAL A 532 -5.57 -25.25 -33.71
C VAL A 532 -5.02 -26.66 -33.92
N GLN A 533 -5.45 -27.31 -35.00
CA GLN A 533 -4.92 -28.59 -35.44
C GLN A 533 -4.18 -28.40 -36.76
N TYR A 534 -2.94 -28.87 -36.84
CA TYR A 534 -2.16 -28.80 -38.06
C TYR A 534 -2.54 -29.97 -38.98
N ASP A 535 -3.11 -29.67 -40.14
CA ASP A 535 -3.35 -30.67 -41.18
C ASP A 535 -2.06 -30.89 -41.97
N GLU A 536 -1.41 -32.04 -41.74
CA GLU A 536 -0.16 -32.41 -42.40
C GLU A 536 -0.31 -32.62 -43.92
N ILE A 537 -1.51 -32.94 -44.40
CA ILE A 537 -1.76 -33.25 -45.82
C ILE A 537 -1.85 -31.97 -46.63
N ASN A 538 -2.66 -31.01 -46.16
CA ASN A 538 -2.87 -29.74 -46.84
C ASN A 538 -1.87 -28.65 -46.40
N LYS A 539 -1.06 -28.91 -45.36
CA LYS A 539 -0.15 -27.95 -44.73
C LYS A 539 -0.89 -26.68 -44.27
N THR A 540 -2.07 -26.86 -43.70
CA THR A 540 -2.94 -25.76 -43.25
C THR A 540 -3.37 -25.98 -41.80
N ASN A 541 -3.50 -24.88 -41.05
CA ASN A 541 -4.10 -24.92 -39.72
C ASN A 541 -5.62 -25.00 -39.84
N ILE A 542 -6.21 -26.06 -39.26
CA ILE A 542 -7.65 -26.20 -39.08
C ILE A 542 -8.01 -25.68 -37.69
N ILE A 543 -8.97 -24.76 -37.63
CA ILE A 543 -9.42 -24.14 -36.38
C ILE A 543 -10.80 -24.70 -36.05
N ASN A 544 -10.91 -25.39 -34.91
CA ASN A 544 -12.15 -26.01 -34.43
C ASN A 544 -12.56 -25.44 -33.07
N CYS A 545 -13.86 -25.35 -32.80
CA CYS A 545 -14.36 -25.01 -31.46
C CYS A 545 -14.43 -26.27 -30.59
N THR A 546 -13.65 -26.31 -29.51
CA THR A 546 -13.46 -27.49 -28.66
C THR A 546 -13.95 -27.22 -27.23
N LYS A 547 -14.46 -28.25 -26.55
CA LYS A 547 -14.86 -28.16 -25.14
C LYS A 547 -13.64 -28.24 -24.22
N CYS A 548 -13.72 -27.53 -23.10
CA CYS A 548 -12.77 -27.71 -22.02
C CYS A 548 -12.95 -29.10 -21.34
N PRO A 549 -11.92 -29.62 -20.64
CA PRO A 549 -12.01 -30.84 -19.84
C PRO A 549 -13.15 -30.80 -18.79
N ASN A 550 -13.51 -31.97 -18.24
CA ASN A 550 -14.54 -32.03 -17.21
C ASN A 550 -14.23 -31.10 -16.01
N ASN A 551 -15.28 -30.50 -15.47
CA ASN A 551 -15.24 -29.53 -14.39
C ASN A 551 -14.36 -28.28 -14.63
N SER A 552 -14.25 -27.85 -15.88
CA SER A 552 -13.55 -26.62 -16.22
C SER A 552 -14.41 -25.69 -17.08
N ILE A 553 -14.15 -24.40 -16.93
CA ILE A 553 -14.82 -23.33 -17.67
C ILE A 553 -13.88 -22.76 -18.73
N VAL A 554 -14.45 -22.31 -19.85
CA VAL A 554 -13.72 -21.50 -20.82
C VAL A 554 -13.51 -20.11 -20.20
N VAL A 555 -12.25 -19.71 -20.06
CA VAL A 555 -11.92 -18.36 -19.61
C VAL A 555 -11.99 -17.43 -20.81
N GLY A 556 -12.89 -16.46 -20.77
CA GLY A 556 -12.92 -15.33 -21.71
C GLY A 556 -13.52 -15.59 -23.09
N ASP A 557 -13.26 -14.65 -23.99
CA ASP A 557 -13.65 -14.75 -25.39
C ASP A 557 -12.76 -15.80 -26.08
N ALA A 558 -13.41 -16.89 -26.50
CA ALA A 558 -12.84 -18.03 -27.21
C ALA A 558 -12.05 -17.71 -28.48
N SER A 559 -11.95 -16.43 -28.87
CA SER A 559 -11.42 -15.98 -30.15
C SER A 559 -9.90 -15.89 -30.24
N SER A 560 -9.16 -15.89 -29.12
CA SER A 560 -7.70 -15.72 -29.11
C SER A 560 -6.89 -16.84 -28.46
N LEU A 561 -7.56 -17.80 -27.81
CA LEU A 561 -6.90 -18.87 -27.03
C LEU A 561 -6.85 -20.13 -27.88
N HIS A 562 -5.66 -20.74 -27.98
CA HIS A 562 -5.40 -21.85 -28.91
C HIS A 562 -5.10 -23.19 -28.22
N THR A 563 -4.82 -23.16 -26.92
CA THR A 563 -4.46 -24.34 -26.13
C THR A 563 -5.40 -24.54 -24.95
N VAL A 564 -5.55 -25.80 -24.50
CA VAL A 564 -6.36 -26.15 -23.31
C VAL A 564 -5.89 -25.37 -22.07
N THR A 565 -4.57 -25.23 -21.89
CA THR A 565 -3.97 -24.54 -20.74
C THR A 565 -4.25 -23.04 -20.71
N GLU A 566 -4.41 -22.42 -21.87
CA GLU A 566 -4.74 -20.99 -21.98
C GLU A 566 -6.25 -20.76 -21.90
N ALA A 567 -7.04 -21.68 -22.44
CA ALA A 567 -8.48 -21.53 -22.60
C ALA A 567 -9.31 -22.05 -21.44
N CYS A 568 -8.81 -23.01 -20.66
CA CYS A 568 -9.60 -23.74 -19.68
C CYS A 568 -9.10 -23.51 -18.25
N HIS A 569 -10.00 -23.10 -17.36
CA HIS A 569 -9.74 -23.00 -15.93
C HIS A 569 -10.58 -24.03 -15.18
N LEU A 570 -9.92 -24.86 -14.37
CA LEU A 570 -10.61 -25.84 -13.54
C LEU A 570 -11.41 -25.10 -12.45
N CYS A 571 -12.65 -25.53 -12.20
CA CYS A 571 -13.41 -24.99 -11.09
C CYS A 571 -12.73 -25.37 -9.76
N GLU A 572 -12.75 -24.43 -8.80
CA GLU A 572 -12.16 -24.64 -7.48
C GLU A 572 -12.90 -25.78 -6.73
N PRO A 573 -12.24 -26.46 -5.77
CA PRO A 573 -12.91 -27.45 -4.92
C PRO A 573 -14.22 -26.92 -4.32
N GLY A 574 -15.27 -27.73 -4.33
CA GLY A 574 -16.62 -27.31 -3.90
C GLY A 574 -17.43 -26.52 -4.94
N THR A 575 -16.93 -26.40 -6.18
CA THR A 575 -17.66 -25.79 -7.30
C THR A 575 -17.70 -26.69 -8.54
N ILE A 576 -18.80 -26.62 -9.28
CA ILE A 576 -19.02 -27.32 -10.54
C ILE A 576 -19.16 -26.35 -11.73
N ALA A 577 -18.60 -26.74 -12.88
CA ALA A 577 -18.75 -26.00 -14.12
C ALA A 577 -20.17 -26.19 -14.70
N VAL A 578 -20.96 -25.13 -14.76
CA VAL A 578 -22.26 -25.11 -15.46
C VAL A 578 -22.07 -24.57 -16.88
N ASN A 579 -22.53 -25.36 -17.86
CA ASN A 579 -22.42 -25.06 -19.29
C ASN A 579 -20.98 -24.71 -19.75
N HIS A 580 -19.95 -25.15 -19.01
CA HIS A 580 -18.53 -24.79 -19.25
C HIS A 580 -18.27 -23.28 -19.32
N SER A 581 -19.13 -22.49 -18.68
CA SER A 581 -19.14 -21.02 -18.79
C SER A 581 -19.01 -20.30 -17.44
N ILE A 582 -19.45 -20.95 -16.35
CA ILE A 582 -19.39 -20.40 -15.01
C ILE A 582 -19.18 -21.53 -14.00
N CYS A 583 -18.36 -21.28 -12.98
CA CYS A 583 -18.24 -22.16 -11.83
C CYS A 583 -19.28 -21.73 -10.80
N VAL A 584 -20.17 -22.65 -10.42
CA VAL A 584 -21.17 -22.42 -9.37
C VAL A 584 -20.90 -23.40 -8.23
N THR A 585 -21.36 -23.06 -7.03
CA THR A 585 -21.29 -23.95 -5.87
C THR A 585 -21.90 -25.31 -6.19
N ASP A 586 -21.19 -26.39 -5.87
CA ASP A 586 -21.74 -27.73 -6.00
C ASP A 586 -22.79 -27.94 -4.89
N THR A 587 -24.06 -27.98 -5.28
CA THR A 587 -25.16 -28.22 -4.34
C THR A 587 -25.38 -29.70 -4.08
N GLN A 588 -24.68 -30.60 -4.78
CA GLN A 588 -24.78 -32.04 -4.57
C GLN A 588 -23.41 -32.74 -4.55
N PRO A 589 -22.51 -32.36 -3.62
CA PRO A 589 -21.17 -32.92 -3.59
C PRO A 589 -21.20 -34.41 -3.24
N ILE A 590 -20.30 -35.16 -3.85
CA ILE A 590 -20.08 -36.58 -3.57
C ILE A 590 -18.74 -36.71 -2.83
N THR A 591 -18.76 -37.30 -1.63
CA THR A 591 -17.55 -37.52 -0.84
C THR A 591 -16.62 -38.55 -1.49
N ALA A 592 -15.36 -38.58 -1.06
CA ALA A 592 -14.40 -39.61 -1.48
C ALA A 592 -14.88 -41.06 -1.18
N SER A 593 -15.76 -41.21 -0.20
CA SER A 593 -16.41 -42.47 0.19
C SER A 593 -17.67 -42.80 -0.64
N GLY A 594 -18.09 -41.92 -1.55
CA GLY A 594 -19.20 -42.11 -2.48
C GLY A 594 -20.57 -41.67 -1.96
N PHE A 595 -20.63 -40.96 -0.82
CA PHE A 595 -21.89 -40.42 -0.30
C PHE A 595 -22.23 -39.11 -0.99
N GLN A 596 -23.44 -39.02 -1.54
CA GLN A 596 -23.96 -37.82 -2.18
C GLN A 596 -24.78 -37.00 -1.16
N TYR A 597 -24.43 -35.74 -1.00
CA TYR A 597 -25.18 -34.78 -0.19
C TYR A 597 -26.12 -33.95 -1.08
N ASN A 598 -27.17 -33.35 -0.50
CA ASN A 598 -28.02 -32.37 -1.18
C ASN A 598 -28.12 -31.11 -0.31
N LEU A 599 -27.42 -30.07 -0.73
CA LEU A 599 -27.25 -28.79 -0.03
C LEU A 599 -28.13 -27.68 -0.63
N THR A 600 -29.02 -28.00 -1.59
CA THR A 600 -29.84 -27.01 -2.30
C THR A 600 -30.66 -26.15 -1.32
N ASP A 601 -31.35 -26.78 -0.37
CA ASP A 601 -32.17 -26.07 0.64
C ASP A 601 -31.33 -25.27 1.64
N VAL A 602 -30.07 -25.67 1.89
CA VAL A 602 -29.15 -24.99 2.80
C VAL A 602 -28.63 -23.70 2.15
N ILE A 603 -28.23 -23.78 0.90
CA ILE A 603 -27.69 -22.66 0.12
C ILE A 603 -28.78 -21.62 -0.19
N ASP A 604 -29.99 -22.06 -0.56
CA ASP A 604 -31.12 -21.16 -0.81
C ASP A 604 -31.52 -20.40 0.46
N ARG A 605 -31.53 -21.05 1.63
CA ARG A 605 -31.78 -20.36 2.91
C ARG A 605 -30.67 -19.38 3.28
N TRP A 606 -29.42 -19.71 2.95
CA TRP A 606 -28.28 -18.84 3.23
C TRP A 606 -28.25 -17.59 2.36
N SER A 607 -28.68 -17.68 1.09
CA SER A 607 -28.81 -16.53 0.18
C SER A 607 -29.80 -15.44 0.67
N SER A 608 -30.61 -15.77 1.68
CA SER A 608 -31.55 -14.85 2.35
C SER A 608 -31.07 -14.31 3.71
N CYS A 609 -29.90 -14.76 4.22
CA CYS A 609 -29.31 -14.27 5.47
C CYS A 609 -28.42 -13.05 5.19
N VAL A 610 -28.70 -11.92 5.87
CA VAL A 610 -27.87 -10.70 5.85
C VAL A 610 -26.86 -10.67 7.01
N ASP A 611 -26.92 -11.61 7.96
CA ASP A 611 -26.00 -11.75 9.11
C ASP A 611 -25.78 -13.22 9.53
N LEU A 612 -24.76 -13.47 10.39
CA LEU A 612 -24.28 -14.76 10.91
C LEU A 612 -25.39 -15.79 11.22
N CYS A 613 -25.44 -16.86 10.42
CA CYS A 613 -26.37 -17.98 10.58
C CYS A 613 -25.60 -19.20 11.11
N GLU A 614 -25.89 -19.63 12.36
CA GLU A 614 -25.40 -20.90 12.92
C GLU A 614 -26.28 -22.05 12.43
N PHE A 615 -25.66 -23.09 11.88
CA PHE A 615 -26.34 -24.32 11.44
C PHE A 615 -25.82 -25.51 12.25
N ASP A 616 -26.73 -26.21 12.93
CA ASP A 616 -26.44 -27.42 13.69
C ASP A 616 -26.50 -28.63 12.76
N VAL A 617 -25.35 -29.08 12.25
CA VAL A 617 -25.25 -30.31 11.46
C VAL A 617 -24.71 -31.41 12.37
N SER A 618 -25.58 -32.36 12.71
CA SER A 618 -25.19 -33.55 13.45
C SER A 618 -24.62 -34.62 12.50
N ILE A 619 -23.52 -35.25 12.96
CA ILE A 619 -22.96 -36.57 12.59
C ILE A 619 -21.67 -36.55 11.71
N TYR A 620 -20.55 -36.97 12.35
CA TYR A 620 -19.28 -37.56 11.89
C TYR A 620 -18.52 -37.09 10.63
N GLU A 621 -18.99 -36.13 9.83
CA GLU A 621 -18.23 -35.52 8.72
C GLU A 621 -18.28 -33.99 8.85
N GLU A 622 -17.17 -33.30 8.59
CA GLU A 622 -17.06 -31.85 8.77
C GLU A 622 -17.43 -31.14 7.45
N LEU A 623 -18.59 -30.46 7.44
CA LEU A 623 -19.04 -29.60 6.34
C LEU A 623 -18.39 -28.22 6.49
N THR A 624 -17.40 -27.92 5.66
CA THR A 624 -16.74 -26.60 5.67
C THR A 624 -17.33 -25.74 4.55
N MET A 625 -17.98 -24.64 4.94
CA MET A 625 -18.50 -23.66 3.99
C MET A 625 -17.69 -22.37 4.07
N ILE A 626 -16.96 -22.04 3.01
CA ILE A 626 -16.06 -20.87 2.96
C ILE A 626 -16.71 -19.80 2.09
N VAL A 627 -16.85 -18.60 2.64
CA VAL A 627 -17.33 -17.43 1.90
C VAL A 627 -16.15 -16.50 1.60
N ASN A 628 -15.80 -16.37 0.33
CA ASN A 628 -14.75 -15.46 -0.13
C ASN A 628 -15.29 -14.61 -1.27
N TYR A 629 -15.36 -13.28 -1.09
CA TYR A 629 -15.79 -12.34 -2.14
C TYR A 629 -17.16 -12.69 -2.75
N GLY A 630 -18.15 -13.07 -1.93
CA GLY A 630 -19.49 -13.46 -2.40
C GLY A 630 -19.58 -14.87 -3.02
N LYS A 631 -18.48 -15.63 -3.08
CA LYS A 631 -18.50 -17.05 -3.45
C LYS A 631 -18.69 -17.91 -2.22
N VAL A 632 -19.68 -18.80 -2.25
CA VAL A 632 -19.85 -19.87 -1.26
C VAL A 632 -19.23 -21.13 -1.85
N THR A 633 -18.20 -21.70 -1.22
CA THR A 633 -17.70 -23.04 -1.55
C THR A 633 -18.05 -23.98 -0.41
N ALA A 634 -18.70 -25.09 -0.72
CA ALA A 634 -19.00 -26.13 0.25
C ALA A 634 -18.07 -27.32 -0.01
N ASP A 635 -17.30 -27.71 1.01
CA ASP A 635 -16.46 -28.90 0.97
C ASP A 635 -16.87 -29.85 2.11
N VAL A 636 -16.86 -31.14 1.84
CA VAL A 636 -17.20 -32.18 2.81
C VAL A 636 -15.95 -33.03 3.03
N THR A 637 -15.31 -32.82 4.18
CA THR A 637 -14.12 -33.58 4.57
C THR A 637 -14.50 -34.68 5.56
N GLN A 638 -13.94 -35.87 5.32
CA GLN A 638 -14.18 -37.07 6.13
C GLN A 638 -13.21 -37.17 7.31
#